data_AF-A0AA36MN43-F1
#
_entry.id   AF-A0AA36MN43-F1
#
_cell.length_a   1.000
_cell.length_b   1.000
_cell.length_c   1.000
_cell.angle_alpha   90.00
_cell.angle_beta   90.00
_cell.angle_gamma   90.00
#
_symmetry.space_group_name_H-M   'P 1'
#
loop_
_entity.id
_entity.type
_entity.pdbx_description
1 polymer ?
#
loop_
_entity_poly.entity_id
_entity_poly.type
_entity_poly.pdbx_seq_one_letter_code
_entity_poly.pdbx_strand_id
1 'polypeptide(L)'
;MHPYSLHFHERPLTLIKFNYDGDFFITCGKDGEVNLVRTETCERVGTYAPPGEKSGAVFAVDVTMDSTYVVTANADGKLCFYTFQGEQHHTINHGGVLKYVEWNLKPGEQNMVCTCNDKFKSQSEGLVPNRIMIWQFDPPKRILSIDDQLPMKATKVKWGAFDETLVSIFEEGTVIIWDSVDGKQLQLIQAHQMAITSMNFTEDRMLMATCSKDGSAKLWTMDDYACIKEFKTDRPLNDVAISPLYCSETTQKMHLLMGGGQDAKDVAVSGASGAFEALLWHMVYEEAVKTAEHLFAEGLEVELQAPKPVLTDMEGSLKLNAASPKATAKMSELEVKVPCKLSYELFVPRGCVLRNTLYVISIASFCGSHTKTRLNAAEAVGKVSNMQVYLNRGVQGLVVALILWCTYCATSAEIQGVDDGKNWILRFLFYWIILYQIIPISLYVFFEIIKLILGFQINKDPAMVDPRTKLGACARTADLVEEMGQVNFVFSDKTGTLTENEMVFAHCCVCHGKEDARELGDFRRDKKLANPLEDAAGVAEAKRILANPDDPHHLEVLWFFANLATNHSVQVEGSDGDKKFEGSSADEVAFVDAAKAAGVTFTSRTRVPGSSASAGSSTAGCICFEGTLLRILVVIQGFPFQTNPAQQNLLAEALCSQEVVVQGPGSSESKFLVL
;
A
#
# COMPACT_ATOMS: atom_id res chain seq x y z
N MET A 1 0.41 -12.78 -8.20
CA MET A 1 -0.76 -13.02 -7.34
C MET A 1 -1.11 -14.49 -7.47
N HIS A 2 -1.09 -15.27 -6.39
CA HIS A 2 -1.78 -16.55 -6.41
C HIS A 2 -3.27 -16.25 -6.21
N PRO A 3 -4.16 -16.67 -7.13
CA PRO A 3 -5.59 -16.52 -6.91
C PRO A 3 -5.97 -17.39 -5.70
N TYR A 4 -6.52 -16.76 -4.66
CA TYR A 4 -7.14 -17.52 -3.57
C TYR A 4 -8.44 -18.13 -4.10
N SER A 5 -8.54 -19.46 -4.08
CA SER A 5 -9.79 -20.15 -4.40
C SER A 5 -10.63 -20.26 -3.12
N LEU A 6 -11.67 -19.44 -3.03
CA LEU A 6 -12.57 -19.37 -1.87
C LEU A 6 -13.80 -20.24 -2.11
N HIS A 7 -13.92 -21.34 -1.37
CA HIS A 7 -15.05 -22.29 -1.47
C HIS A 7 -16.04 -22.10 -0.32
N PHE A 8 -16.67 -20.92 -0.23
CA PHE A 8 -17.67 -20.63 0.82
C PHE A 8 -19.10 -20.93 0.43
N HIS A 9 -19.39 -21.05 -0.87
CA HIS A 9 -20.75 -21.20 -1.39
C HIS A 9 -20.85 -22.42 -2.30
N GLU A 10 -21.95 -23.16 -2.19
CA GLU A 10 -22.26 -24.30 -3.07
C GLU A 10 -22.88 -23.85 -4.39
N ARG A 11 -23.46 -22.63 -4.40
CA ARG A 11 -24.11 -22.02 -5.56
C ARG A 11 -23.39 -20.72 -5.97
N PRO A 12 -23.65 -20.21 -7.18
CA PRO A 12 -23.01 -18.98 -7.65
C PRO A 12 -23.22 -17.83 -6.68
N LEU A 13 -22.13 -17.09 -6.46
CA LEU A 13 -22.11 -15.83 -5.74
C LEU A 13 -22.98 -14.80 -6.45
N THR A 14 -23.62 -13.94 -5.66
CA THR A 14 -24.48 -12.86 -6.15
C THR A 14 -23.84 -11.49 -5.95
N LEU A 15 -23.22 -11.26 -4.79
CA LEU A 15 -22.53 -10.01 -4.46
C LEU A 15 -21.41 -10.29 -3.45
N ILE A 16 -20.35 -9.48 -3.52
CA ILE A 16 -19.32 -9.37 -2.51
C ILE A 16 -19.25 -7.91 -2.09
N LYS A 17 -19.25 -7.65 -0.78
CA LYS A 17 -19.18 -6.29 -0.22
C LYS A 17 -18.09 -6.22 0.84
N PHE A 18 -17.16 -5.28 0.70
CA PHE A 18 -16.18 -4.97 1.74
C PHE A 18 -16.80 -4.06 2.80
N ASN A 19 -16.36 -4.21 4.05
CA ASN A 19 -16.62 -3.20 5.07
C ASN A 19 -15.82 -1.92 4.75
N TYR A 20 -16.23 -0.80 5.36
CA TYR A 20 -15.63 0.50 5.04
C TYR A 20 -14.13 0.56 5.40
N ASP A 21 -13.71 -0.15 6.46
CA ASP A 21 -12.31 -0.22 6.87
C ASP A 21 -11.46 -1.15 5.98
N GLY A 22 -12.08 -2.06 5.21
CA GLY A 22 -11.42 -3.02 4.33
C GLY A 22 -10.92 -4.31 5.01
N ASP A 23 -11.00 -4.41 6.33
CA ASP A 23 -10.55 -5.57 7.12
C ASP A 23 -11.38 -6.85 6.89
N PHE A 24 -12.64 -6.68 6.49
CA PHE A 24 -13.57 -7.77 6.25
C PHE A 24 -14.29 -7.60 4.90
N PHE A 25 -14.68 -8.73 4.32
CA PHE A 25 -15.64 -8.76 3.24
C PHE A 25 -16.71 -9.79 3.49
N ILE A 26 -17.91 -9.47 3.02
CA ILE A 26 -19.11 -10.28 3.16
C ILE A 26 -19.43 -10.84 1.78
N THR A 27 -19.62 -12.16 1.71
CA THR A 27 -20.03 -12.86 0.49
C THR A 27 -21.46 -13.36 0.64
N CYS A 28 -22.29 -13.17 -0.39
CA CYS A 28 -23.62 -13.75 -0.44
C CYS A 28 -23.83 -14.57 -1.72
N GLY A 29 -24.70 -15.57 -1.63
CA GLY A 29 -24.92 -16.53 -2.71
C GLY A 29 -26.37 -16.98 -2.89
N LYS A 30 -26.60 -17.69 -3.99
CA LYS A 30 -27.90 -18.32 -4.30
C LYS A 30 -28.22 -19.56 -3.46
N ASP A 31 -27.32 -19.96 -2.59
CA ASP A 31 -27.50 -20.99 -1.55
C ASP A 31 -28.23 -20.44 -0.31
N GLY A 32 -28.34 -19.12 -0.19
CA GLY A 32 -29.02 -18.46 0.92
C GLY A 32 -28.12 -18.21 2.13
N GLU A 33 -26.83 -18.50 2.01
CA GLU A 33 -25.83 -18.21 3.04
C GLU A 33 -25.22 -16.84 2.81
N VAL A 34 -24.85 -16.16 3.90
CA VAL A 34 -24.05 -14.95 3.88
C VAL A 34 -22.87 -15.16 4.81
N ASN A 35 -21.65 -15.12 4.27
CA ASN A 35 -20.44 -15.43 5.02
C ASN A 35 -19.63 -14.15 5.28
N LEU A 36 -19.19 -13.95 6.52
CA LEU A 36 -18.23 -12.91 6.91
C LEU A 36 -16.82 -13.50 6.81
N VAL A 37 -15.93 -12.83 6.07
CA VAL A 37 -14.57 -13.30 5.78
C VAL A 37 -13.57 -12.20 6.13
N ARG A 38 -12.45 -12.56 6.74
CA ARG A 38 -11.35 -11.63 6.99
C ARG A 38 -10.52 -11.43 5.73
N THR A 39 -10.26 -10.19 5.35
CA THR A 39 -9.54 -9.84 4.11
C THR A 39 -8.10 -10.36 4.10
N GLU A 40 -7.37 -10.24 5.23
CA GLU A 40 -5.95 -10.61 5.28
C GLU A 40 -5.70 -12.13 5.17
N THR A 41 -6.51 -12.93 5.86
CA THR A 41 -6.31 -14.39 5.95
C THR A 41 -7.19 -15.16 4.97
N CYS A 42 -8.23 -14.52 4.41
CA CYS A 42 -9.27 -15.16 3.61
C CYS A 42 -9.97 -16.30 4.37
N GLU A 43 -10.03 -16.23 5.70
CA GLU A 43 -10.72 -17.21 6.53
C GLU A 43 -12.14 -16.74 6.86
N ARG A 44 -13.09 -17.69 6.87
CA ARG A 44 -14.47 -17.42 7.27
C ARG A 44 -14.55 -17.23 8.78
N VAL A 45 -15.00 -16.05 9.19
CA VAL A 45 -15.21 -15.66 10.60
C VAL A 45 -16.56 -16.16 11.11
N GLY A 46 -17.61 -16.06 10.27
CA GLY A 46 -18.96 -16.47 10.63
C GLY A 46 -19.89 -16.54 9.42
N THR A 47 -21.09 -17.07 9.66
CA THR A 47 -22.17 -17.16 8.65
C THR A 47 -23.43 -16.55 9.25
N TYR A 48 -23.99 -15.54 8.58
CA TYR A 48 -25.30 -14.98 8.93
C TYR A 48 -26.37 -15.90 8.35
N ALA A 49 -27.13 -16.54 9.24
CA ALA A 49 -28.29 -17.33 8.88
C ALA A 49 -29.37 -17.14 9.95
N PRO A 50 -30.66 -17.03 9.56
CA PRO A 50 -31.74 -17.03 10.53
C PRO A 50 -31.76 -18.36 11.30
N PRO A 51 -31.94 -18.36 12.63
CA PRO A 51 -32.02 -19.60 13.39
C PRO A 51 -33.28 -20.39 13.01
N GLY A 52 -33.09 -21.57 12.41
CA GLY A 52 -34.15 -22.57 12.19
C GLY A 52 -34.83 -22.57 10.82
N GLU A 53 -34.53 -21.63 9.91
CA GLU A 53 -35.06 -21.62 8.54
C GLU A 53 -33.93 -21.55 7.51
N LYS A 54 -33.98 -22.39 6.46
CA LYS A 54 -33.15 -22.19 5.27
C LYS A 54 -33.65 -20.95 4.55
N SER A 55 -32.86 -19.89 4.58
CA SER A 55 -33.11 -18.68 3.80
C SER A 55 -33.08 -18.99 2.30
N GLY A 56 -33.97 -18.37 1.52
CA GLY A 56 -33.86 -18.33 0.07
C GLY A 56 -32.61 -17.57 -0.41
N ALA A 57 -32.40 -17.53 -1.72
CA ALA A 57 -31.24 -16.88 -2.34
C ALA A 57 -31.08 -15.42 -1.88
N VAL A 58 -29.87 -15.03 -1.49
CA VAL A 58 -29.56 -13.65 -1.10
C VAL A 58 -28.98 -12.95 -2.33
N PHE A 59 -29.60 -11.85 -2.76
CA PHE A 59 -29.20 -11.15 -3.98
C PHE A 59 -28.23 -9.99 -3.70
N ALA A 60 -28.37 -9.32 -2.56
CA ALA A 60 -27.50 -8.22 -2.17
C ALA A 60 -27.34 -8.17 -0.65
N VAL A 61 -26.22 -7.59 -0.23
CA VAL A 61 -25.87 -7.36 1.16
C VAL A 61 -25.19 -6.00 1.26
N ASP A 62 -25.44 -5.29 2.35
CA ASP A 62 -24.75 -4.05 2.66
C ASP A 62 -24.47 -3.92 4.16
N VAL A 63 -23.45 -3.14 4.50
CA VAL A 63 -22.94 -2.98 5.87
C VAL A 63 -22.86 -1.51 6.22
N THR A 64 -23.14 -1.16 7.48
CA THR A 64 -23.01 0.21 7.97
C THR A 64 -21.54 0.65 7.99
N MET A 65 -21.28 1.97 7.94
CA MET A 65 -19.91 2.50 7.88
C MET A 65 -19.11 2.18 9.14
N ASP A 66 -19.78 2.13 10.29
CA ASP A 66 -19.21 1.75 11.58
C ASP A 66 -19.04 0.23 11.76
N SER A 67 -19.39 -0.57 10.74
CA SER A 67 -19.40 -2.03 10.79
C SER A 67 -20.22 -2.60 11.96
N THR A 68 -21.28 -1.92 12.41
CA THR A 68 -22.15 -2.41 13.50
C THR A 68 -23.26 -3.31 12.98
N TYR A 69 -23.88 -2.98 11.85
CA TYR A 69 -25.04 -3.70 11.31
C TYR A 69 -24.85 -4.12 9.86
N VAL A 70 -25.45 -5.25 9.51
CA VAL A 70 -25.47 -5.83 8.17
C VAL A 70 -26.93 -6.03 7.76
N VAL A 71 -27.27 -5.64 6.52
CA VAL A 71 -28.61 -5.85 5.95
C VAL A 71 -28.52 -6.78 4.75
N THR A 72 -29.45 -7.73 4.66
CA THR A 72 -29.51 -8.70 3.56
C THR A 72 -30.83 -8.61 2.80
N ALA A 73 -30.74 -8.63 1.47
CA ALA A 73 -31.88 -8.66 0.56
C ALA A 73 -32.12 -10.08 0.04
N ASN A 74 -33.20 -10.70 0.50
CA ASN A 74 -33.47 -12.11 0.21
C ASN A 74 -34.57 -12.27 -0.84
N ALA A 75 -34.49 -13.37 -1.59
CA ALA A 75 -35.47 -13.73 -2.61
C ALA A 75 -36.88 -13.94 -2.04
N ASP A 76 -36.98 -14.33 -0.76
CA ASP A 76 -38.25 -14.56 -0.08
C ASP A 76 -39.01 -13.26 0.25
N GLY A 77 -38.44 -12.10 -0.11
CA GLY A 77 -38.97 -10.78 0.22
C GLY A 77 -38.78 -10.37 1.67
N LYS A 78 -37.99 -11.12 2.43
CA LYS A 78 -37.53 -10.76 3.77
C LYS A 78 -36.30 -9.86 3.66
N LEU A 79 -36.35 -8.70 4.28
CA LEU A 79 -35.21 -7.83 4.57
C LEU A 79 -34.75 -8.15 5.99
N CYS A 80 -33.56 -8.75 6.14
CA CYS A 80 -33.05 -9.17 7.44
C CYS A 80 -31.92 -8.26 7.89
N PHE A 81 -31.97 -7.84 9.15
CA PHE A 81 -30.94 -7.06 9.81
C PHE A 81 -30.20 -7.91 10.82
N TYR A 82 -28.88 -7.89 10.74
CA TYR A 82 -27.98 -8.59 11.64
C TYR A 82 -27.05 -7.59 12.31
N THR A 83 -26.70 -7.85 13.57
CA THR A 83 -25.49 -7.29 14.18
C THR A 83 -24.28 -7.89 13.47
N PHE A 84 -23.18 -7.16 13.37
CA PHE A 84 -21.95 -7.63 12.72
C PHE A 84 -21.42 -8.96 13.28
N GLN A 85 -21.70 -9.25 14.55
CA GLN A 85 -21.34 -10.50 15.23
C GLN A 85 -22.16 -11.74 14.81
N GLY A 86 -23.26 -11.56 14.07
CA GLY A 86 -24.09 -12.68 13.60
C GLY A 86 -25.49 -12.76 14.19
N GLU A 87 -25.82 -11.93 15.19
CA GLU A 87 -27.13 -11.95 15.85
C GLU A 87 -28.19 -11.25 14.99
N GLN A 88 -29.36 -11.88 14.81
CA GLN A 88 -30.46 -11.30 14.06
C GLN A 88 -31.20 -10.26 14.91
N HIS A 89 -31.24 -9.01 14.44
CA HIS A 89 -31.91 -7.91 15.15
C HIS A 89 -33.41 -7.87 14.83
N HIS A 90 -33.78 -7.73 13.56
CA HIS A 90 -35.18 -7.76 13.13
C HIS A 90 -35.32 -8.13 11.65
N THR A 91 -36.52 -8.53 11.24
CA THR A 91 -36.84 -8.92 9.86
C THR A 91 -38.09 -8.19 9.41
N ILE A 92 -38.01 -7.54 8.26
CA ILE A 92 -39.11 -6.82 7.63
C ILE A 92 -39.57 -7.61 6.40
N ASN A 93 -40.88 -7.75 6.22
CA ASN A 93 -41.43 -8.33 5.00
C ASN A 93 -41.72 -7.24 3.97
N HIS A 94 -40.98 -7.25 2.86
CA HIS A 94 -41.13 -6.33 1.74
C HIS A 94 -42.26 -6.75 0.77
N GLY A 95 -42.71 -8.01 0.85
CA GLY A 95 -43.80 -8.55 0.01
C GLY A 95 -43.41 -8.98 -1.41
N GLY A 96 -42.17 -8.75 -1.85
CA GLY A 96 -41.69 -9.12 -3.20
C GLY A 96 -40.21 -9.49 -3.22
N VAL A 97 -39.74 -10.13 -4.30
CA VAL A 97 -38.35 -10.61 -4.44
C VAL A 97 -37.41 -9.40 -4.44
N LEU A 98 -36.64 -9.24 -3.36
CA LEU A 98 -35.67 -8.15 -3.24
C LEU A 98 -34.47 -8.40 -4.16
N LYS A 99 -34.07 -7.40 -4.94
CA LYS A 99 -32.93 -7.49 -5.86
C LYS A 99 -31.70 -6.78 -5.34
N TYR A 100 -31.89 -5.65 -4.67
CA TYR A 100 -30.79 -4.83 -4.18
C TYR A 100 -31.17 -4.09 -2.90
N VAL A 101 -30.16 -3.78 -2.10
CA VAL A 101 -30.26 -3.05 -0.83
C VAL A 101 -29.01 -2.20 -0.61
N GLU A 102 -29.17 -0.98 -0.07
CA GLU A 102 -28.06 -0.11 0.32
C GLU A 102 -28.46 0.76 1.53
N TRP A 103 -27.55 0.90 2.50
CA TRP A 103 -27.66 1.83 3.62
C TRP A 103 -27.43 3.26 3.17
N ASN A 104 -28.07 4.21 3.86
CA ASN A 104 -27.79 5.63 3.67
C ASN A 104 -26.38 5.97 4.19
N LEU A 105 -25.75 6.99 3.60
CA LEU A 105 -24.31 7.23 3.67
C LEU A 105 -23.92 8.42 4.57
N LYS A 106 -24.87 8.98 5.34
CA LYS A 106 -24.60 10.06 6.28
C LYS A 106 -23.97 9.55 7.59
N PRO A 107 -22.71 9.92 7.90
CA PRO A 107 -22.06 9.50 9.14
C PRO A 107 -22.85 10.00 10.37
N GLY A 108 -23.17 9.09 11.30
CA GLY A 108 -23.94 9.41 12.52
C GLY A 108 -25.46 9.41 12.37
N GLU A 109 -26.00 9.39 11.15
CA GLU A 109 -27.44 9.29 10.86
C GLU A 109 -27.76 8.09 9.96
N GLN A 110 -27.06 6.96 10.14
CA GLN A 110 -27.29 5.74 9.36
C GLN A 110 -28.51 4.95 9.85
N ASN A 111 -29.70 5.48 9.56
CA ASN A 111 -30.99 4.91 10.00
C ASN A 111 -31.93 4.58 8.85
N MET A 112 -31.49 4.68 7.60
CA MET A 112 -32.33 4.45 6.41
C MET A 112 -31.71 3.44 5.47
N VAL A 113 -32.58 2.67 4.80
CA VAL A 113 -32.19 1.66 3.82
C VAL A 113 -33.08 1.79 2.58
N CYS A 114 -32.46 1.82 1.40
CA CYS A 114 -33.19 1.77 0.13
C CYS A 114 -33.23 0.33 -0.41
N THR A 115 -34.38 -0.07 -0.95
CA THR A 115 -34.58 -1.41 -1.53
C THR A 115 -35.29 -1.34 -2.89
N CYS A 116 -35.00 -2.30 -3.77
CA CYS A 116 -35.79 -2.53 -4.98
C CYS A 116 -36.24 -3.99 -5.07
N ASN A 117 -37.44 -4.21 -5.62
CA ASN A 117 -37.98 -5.54 -5.87
C ASN A 117 -38.39 -5.79 -7.32
N ASP A 118 -38.46 -7.07 -7.66
CA ASP A 118 -39.05 -7.57 -8.90
C ASP A 118 -40.51 -7.97 -8.69
N LYS A 119 -41.28 -8.06 -9.79
CA LYS A 119 -42.68 -8.48 -9.75
C LYS A 119 -42.75 -9.92 -9.27
N PHE A 120 -43.49 -10.14 -8.18
CA PHE A 120 -43.67 -11.48 -7.62
C PHE A 120 -45.14 -11.75 -7.34
N LYS A 121 -45.56 -12.99 -7.62
CA LYS A 121 -46.92 -13.43 -7.32
C LYS A 121 -46.91 -14.09 -5.93
N SER A 122 -47.18 -13.28 -4.91
CA SER A 122 -47.30 -13.74 -3.53
C SER A 122 -48.62 -14.50 -3.32
N GLN A 123 -48.60 -15.52 -2.47
CA GLN A 123 -49.80 -16.28 -2.12
C GLN A 123 -50.77 -15.49 -1.23
N SER A 124 -50.27 -14.50 -0.48
CA SER A 124 -51.05 -13.70 0.49
C SER A 124 -51.53 -12.36 -0.04
N GLU A 125 -50.74 -11.70 -0.90
CA GLU A 125 -51.01 -10.32 -1.36
C GLU A 125 -51.30 -10.21 -2.87
N GLY A 126 -51.34 -11.33 -3.59
CA GLY A 126 -51.56 -11.33 -5.04
C GLY A 126 -50.32 -10.90 -5.84
N LEU A 127 -50.52 -10.15 -6.93
CA LEU A 127 -49.41 -9.68 -7.78
C LEU A 127 -48.80 -8.42 -7.18
N VAL A 128 -47.59 -8.53 -6.63
CA VAL A 128 -46.83 -7.39 -6.12
C VAL A 128 -46.12 -6.70 -7.29
N PRO A 129 -46.35 -5.39 -7.52
CA PRO A 129 -45.70 -4.67 -8.60
C PRO A 129 -44.22 -4.42 -8.28
N ASN A 130 -43.48 -3.90 -9.27
CA ASN A 130 -42.13 -3.39 -9.02
C ASN A 130 -42.25 -2.15 -8.14
N ARG A 131 -41.40 -2.03 -7.13
CA ARG A 131 -41.38 -0.91 -6.20
C ARG A 131 -39.95 -0.59 -5.81
N ILE A 132 -39.71 0.69 -5.55
CA ILE A 132 -38.52 1.15 -4.82
C ILE A 132 -39.03 1.68 -3.48
N MET A 133 -38.45 1.21 -2.38
CA MET A 133 -38.87 1.61 -1.03
C MET A 133 -37.71 2.15 -0.22
N ILE A 134 -38.03 3.06 0.71
CA ILE A 134 -37.12 3.50 1.76
C ILE A 134 -37.68 3.06 3.10
N TRP A 135 -36.84 2.39 3.89
CA TRP A 135 -37.15 1.87 5.21
C TRP A 135 -36.33 2.61 6.27
N GLN A 136 -36.99 3.00 7.35
CA GLN A 136 -36.34 3.39 8.60
C GLN A 136 -35.92 2.12 9.35
N PHE A 137 -34.72 2.11 9.90
CA PHE A 137 -34.15 1.00 10.67
C PHE A 137 -34.75 0.89 12.07
N ASP A 138 -34.78 1.99 12.85
CA ASP A 138 -35.30 1.99 14.22
C ASP A 138 -36.18 3.23 14.52
N PRO A 139 -37.48 3.08 14.85
CA PRO A 139 -38.26 1.84 14.73
C PRO A 139 -38.46 1.44 13.25
N PRO A 140 -38.61 0.14 12.95
CA PRO A 140 -38.75 -0.35 11.58
C PRO A 140 -40.04 0.16 10.96
N LYS A 141 -39.93 1.09 10.01
CA LYS A 141 -41.08 1.73 9.36
C LYS A 141 -40.79 2.03 7.89
N ARG A 142 -41.76 1.76 7.02
CA ARG A 142 -41.70 2.21 5.63
C ARG A 142 -41.92 3.72 5.57
N ILE A 143 -40.94 4.46 5.04
CA ILE A 143 -41.02 5.91 4.84
C ILE A 143 -41.66 6.21 3.48
N LEU A 144 -41.10 5.61 2.42
CA LEU A 144 -41.44 5.92 1.04
C LEU A 144 -41.68 4.63 0.23
N SER A 145 -42.60 4.69 -0.72
CA SER A 145 -42.86 3.64 -1.72
C SER A 145 -43.11 4.28 -3.07
N ILE A 146 -42.27 3.96 -4.06
CA ILE A 146 -42.38 4.42 -5.44
C ILE A 146 -42.84 3.23 -6.28
N ASP A 147 -44.14 3.21 -6.60
CA ASP A 147 -44.81 2.06 -7.22
C ASP A 147 -45.23 2.36 -8.67
N ASP A 148 -45.95 3.48 -8.88
CA ASP A 148 -46.65 3.77 -10.13
C ASP A 148 -45.80 4.54 -11.16
N GLN A 149 -44.62 5.02 -10.77
CA GLN A 149 -43.74 5.85 -11.61
C GLN A 149 -42.60 5.06 -12.27
N LEU A 150 -42.54 3.74 -12.06
CA LEU A 150 -41.46 2.90 -12.58
C LEU A 150 -41.77 2.44 -14.01
N PRO A 151 -40.91 2.73 -15.01
CA PRO A 151 -41.15 2.30 -16.39
C PRO A 151 -41.13 0.76 -16.49
N MET A 152 -40.13 0.12 -15.86
CA MET A 152 -39.91 -1.32 -15.87
C MET A 152 -39.21 -1.79 -14.57
N LYS A 153 -38.71 -3.02 -14.52
CA LYS A 153 -37.95 -3.54 -13.37
C LYS A 153 -36.62 -2.82 -13.18
N ALA A 154 -36.35 -2.43 -11.94
CA ALA A 154 -35.10 -1.81 -11.53
C ALA A 154 -34.07 -2.89 -11.18
N THR A 155 -32.87 -2.81 -11.77
CA THR A 155 -31.78 -3.76 -11.53
C THR A 155 -31.09 -3.48 -10.19
N LYS A 156 -30.78 -2.20 -9.92
CA LYS A 156 -30.16 -1.71 -8.68
C LYS A 156 -30.69 -0.31 -8.35
N VAL A 157 -30.64 0.04 -7.06
CA VAL A 157 -30.93 1.37 -6.53
C VAL A 157 -29.85 1.75 -5.54
N LYS A 158 -29.35 2.98 -5.60
CA LYS A 158 -28.28 3.48 -4.74
C LYS A 158 -28.60 4.88 -4.25
N TRP A 159 -28.06 5.25 -3.09
CA TRP A 159 -28.04 6.62 -2.63
C TRP A 159 -27.08 7.47 -3.46
N GLY A 160 -27.52 8.68 -3.81
CA GLY A 160 -26.71 9.71 -4.44
C GLY A 160 -25.89 10.49 -3.40
N ALA A 161 -25.39 11.67 -3.78
CA ALA A 161 -24.65 12.52 -2.87
C ALA A 161 -25.55 13.02 -1.72
N PHE A 162 -25.00 13.07 -0.50
CA PHE A 162 -25.64 13.60 0.71
C PHE A 162 -26.99 12.97 1.12
N ASP A 163 -27.33 11.78 0.63
CA ASP A 163 -28.62 11.08 0.86
C ASP A 163 -29.88 11.85 0.40
N GLU A 164 -29.73 12.94 -0.37
CA GLU A 164 -30.85 13.75 -0.87
C GLU A 164 -31.50 13.15 -2.11
N THR A 165 -30.74 12.36 -2.87
CA THR A 165 -31.20 11.75 -4.12
C THR A 165 -31.04 10.24 -4.10
N LEU A 166 -31.93 9.54 -4.80
CA LEU A 166 -31.82 8.11 -5.09
C LEU A 166 -31.64 7.91 -6.58
N VAL A 167 -30.67 7.10 -6.98
CA VAL A 167 -30.43 6.75 -8.38
C VAL A 167 -30.80 5.30 -8.61
N SER A 168 -31.62 5.06 -9.63
CA SER A 168 -32.11 3.74 -10.00
C SER A 168 -31.81 3.45 -11.46
N ILE A 169 -31.45 2.20 -11.74
CA ILE A 169 -31.15 1.71 -13.10
C ILE A 169 -32.17 0.67 -13.53
N PHE A 170 -32.56 0.72 -14.80
CA PHE A 170 -33.62 -0.12 -15.37
C PHE A 170 -33.12 -1.01 -16.52
N GLU A 171 -33.88 -2.07 -16.79
CA GLU A 171 -33.58 -2.98 -17.90
C GLU A 171 -33.83 -2.41 -19.31
N GLU A 172 -34.45 -1.23 -19.43
CA GLU A 172 -34.64 -0.54 -20.72
C GLU A 172 -33.49 0.40 -21.08
N GLY A 173 -32.39 0.39 -20.32
CA GLY A 173 -31.25 1.27 -20.58
C GLY A 173 -31.39 2.67 -19.96
N THR A 174 -32.41 2.87 -19.12
CA THR A 174 -32.73 4.16 -18.51
C THR A 174 -32.20 4.25 -17.08
N VAL A 175 -31.76 5.44 -16.69
CA VAL A 175 -31.41 5.82 -15.31
C VAL A 175 -32.43 6.86 -14.85
N ILE A 176 -33.04 6.66 -13.68
CA ILE A 176 -33.95 7.63 -13.07
C ILE A 176 -33.41 8.08 -11.73
N ILE A 177 -33.47 9.40 -11.53
CA ILE A 177 -33.06 10.09 -10.31
C ILE A 177 -34.32 10.55 -9.59
N TRP A 178 -34.41 10.17 -8.32
CA TRP A 178 -35.54 10.44 -7.45
C TRP A 178 -35.12 11.35 -6.30
N ASP A 179 -36.04 12.18 -5.85
CA ASP A 179 -35.95 12.84 -4.55
C ASP A 179 -36.16 11.80 -3.44
N SER A 180 -35.25 11.74 -2.46
CA SER A 180 -35.34 10.77 -1.37
C SER A 180 -36.46 11.07 -0.36
N VAL A 181 -36.94 12.32 -0.28
CA VAL A 181 -37.97 12.73 0.68
C VAL A 181 -39.36 12.55 0.09
N ASP A 182 -39.60 13.15 -1.08
CA ASP A 182 -40.92 13.17 -1.73
C ASP A 182 -41.16 11.99 -2.68
N GLY A 183 -40.10 11.27 -3.07
CA GLY A 183 -40.17 10.21 -4.08
C GLY A 183 -40.55 10.69 -5.47
N LYS A 184 -40.40 11.98 -5.75
CA LYS A 184 -40.65 12.57 -7.06
C LYS A 184 -39.50 12.27 -8.01
N GLN A 185 -39.83 11.99 -9.26
CA GLN A 185 -38.86 11.90 -10.33
C GLN A 185 -38.24 13.27 -10.62
N LEU A 186 -36.94 13.41 -10.40
CA LEU A 186 -36.17 14.62 -10.72
C LEU A 186 -35.69 14.60 -12.17
N GLN A 187 -35.12 13.48 -12.61
CA GLN A 187 -34.54 13.37 -13.95
C GLN A 187 -34.66 11.97 -14.55
N LEU A 188 -34.86 11.93 -15.88
CA LEU A 188 -34.90 10.73 -16.72
C LEU A 188 -33.75 10.77 -17.71
N ILE A 189 -32.86 9.77 -17.67
CA ILE A 189 -31.67 9.73 -18.53
C ILE A 189 -31.70 8.44 -19.34
N GLN A 190 -31.75 8.55 -20.67
CA GLN A 190 -31.53 7.40 -21.55
C GLN A 190 -30.03 7.16 -21.70
N ALA A 191 -29.47 6.35 -20.80
CA ALA A 191 -28.03 6.11 -20.74
C ALA A 191 -27.55 5.13 -21.81
N HIS A 192 -28.29 4.03 -22.00
CA HIS A 192 -27.87 2.89 -22.82
C HIS A 192 -28.98 2.41 -23.78
N GLN A 193 -28.60 1.61 -24.77
CA GLN A 193 -29.55 1.03 -25.74
C GLN A 193 -30.15 -0.29 -25.25
N MET A 194 -29.44 -1.00 -24.38
CA MET A 194 -29.87 -2.25 -23.75
C MET A 194 -29.84 -2.13 -22.22
N ALA A 195 -30.29 -3.19 -21.54
CA ALA A 195 -30.36 -3.28 -20.09
C ALA A 195 -29.06 -2.90 -19.39
N ILE A 196 -29.18 -1.98 -18.42
CA ILE A 196 -28.10 -1.62 -17.51
C ILE A 196 -27.94 -2.75 -16.49
N THR A 197 -26.75 -3.34 -16.44
CA THR A 197 -26.44 -4.49 -15.59
C THR A 197 -25.95 -4.05 -14.22
N SER A 198 -25.18 -2.96 -14.15
CA SER A 198 -24.66 -2.45 -12.89
C SER A 198 -24.39 -0.95 -12.94
N MET A 199 -24.30 -0.37 -11.73
CA MET A 199 -23.92 1.01 -11.49
C MET A 199 -23.05 1.09 -10.24
N ASN A 200 -22.02 1.92 -10.26
CA ASN A 200 -21.18 2.22 -9.11
C ASN A 200 -20.75 3.68 -9.10
N PHE A 201 -20.45 4.19 -7.91
CA PHE A 201 -20.03 5.57 -7.69
C PHE A 201 -18.59 5.62 -7.21
N THR A 202 -17.99 6.79 -7.30
CA THR A 202 -16.83 7.19 -6.50
C THR A 202 -17.19 7.32 -5.02
N GLU A 203 -16.19 7.28 -4.13
CA GLU A 203 -16.39 7.44 -2.68
C GLU A 203 -17.04 8.79 -2.34
N ASP A 204 -16.68 9.85 -3.06
CA ASP A 204 -17.26 11.19 -2.95
C ASP A 204 -18.66 11.34 -3.58
N ARG A 205 -19.17 10.30 -4.26
CA ARG A 205 -20.46 10.27 -5.00
C ARG A 205 -20.58 11.35 -6.10
N MET A 206 -19.47 11.93 -6.55
CA MET A 206 -19.47 12.95 -7.61
C MET A 206 -19.50 12.34 -9.02
N LEU A 207 -18.98 11.12 -9.17
CA LEU A 207 -18.98 10.39 -10.44
C LEU A 207 -19.77 9.10 -10.33
N MET A 208 -20.46 8.76 -11.41
CA MET A 208 -21.21 7.52 -11.56
C MET A 208 -20.74 6.78 -12.82
N ALA A 209 -20.44 5.50 -12.69
CA ALA A 209 -20.20 4.60 -13.82
C ALA A 209 -21.40 3.66 -14.00
N THR A 210 -21.87 3.54 -15.24
CA THR A 210 -22.92 2.60 -15.65
C THR A 210 -22.38 1.63 -16.69
N CYS A 211 -22.82 0.38 -16.67
CA CYS A 211 -22.48 -0.60 -17.71
C CYS A 211 -23.72 -1.32 -18.23
N SER A 212 -23.68 -1.72 -19.51
CA SER A 212 -24.81 -2.33 -20.18
C SER A 212 -24.43 -3.57 -21.00
N LYS A 213 -25.45 -4.38 -21.29
CA LYS A 213 -25.36 -5.48 -22.27
C LYS A 213 -25.13 -4.99 -23.71
N ASP A 214 -25.27 -3.69 -24.00
CA ASP A 214 -24.94 -3.12 -25.31
C ASP A 214 -23.43 -3.08 -25.61
N GLY A 215 -22.59 -3.46 -24.64
CA GLY A 215 -21.13 -3.44 -24.77
C GLY A 215 -20.51 -2.07 -24.58
N SER A 216 -21.23 -1.15 -23.94
CA SER A 216 -20.70 0.14 -23.50
C SER A 216 -20.77 0.31 -21.98
N ALA A 217 -19.76 0.98 -21.44
CA ALA A 217 -19.84 1.60 -20.13
C ALA A 217 -19.74 3.11 -20.28
N LYS A 218 -20.47 3.86 -19.45
CA LYS A 218 -20.48 5.32 -19.48
C LYS A 218 -20.17 5.88 -18.11
N LEU A 219 -19.42 6.97 -18.10
CA LEU A 219 -19.08 7.74 -16.90
C LEU A 219 -19.85 9.05 -16.92
N TRP A 220 -20.50 9.37 -15.80
CA TRP A 220 -21.40 10.49 -15.63
C TRP A 220 -20.95 11.37 -14.46
N THR A 221 -21.09 12.68 -14.60
CA THR A 221 -21.00 13.63 -13.48
C THR A 221 -22.33 13.65 -12.74
N MET A 222 -22.32 13.75 -11.42
CA MET A 222 -23.56 13.82 -10.62
C MET A 222 -24.14 15.23 -10.44
N ASP A 223 -23.39 16.27 -10.79
CA ASP A 223 -23.84 17.67 -10.69
C ASP A 223 -24.83 18.04 -11.80
N ASP A 224 -24.51 17.70 -13.04
CA ASP A 224 -25.29 18.02 -14.24
C ASP A 224 -25.86 16.78 -14.94
N TYR A 225 -25.52 15.60 -14.46
CA TYR A 225 -25.87 14.31 -15.05
C TYR A 225 -25.44 14.17 -16.52
N ALA A 226 -24.38 14.87 -16.92
CA ALA A 226 -23.81 14.77 -18.25
C ALA A 226 -22.89 13.55 -18.37
N CYS A 227 -22.92 12.91 -19.54
CA CYS A 227 -21.98 11.85 -19.89
C CYS A 227 -20.60 12.47 -20.17
N ILE A 228 -19.61 12.17 -19.34
CA ILE A 228 -18.23 12.61 -19.51
C ILE A 228 -17.54 11.76 -20.59
N LYS A 229 -17.67 10.43 -20.47
CA LYS A 229 -16.94 9.46 -21.30
C LYS A 229 -17.75 8.20 -21.58
N GLU A 230 -17.50 7.61 -22.74
CA GLU A 230 -18.07 6.33 -23.17
C GLU A 230 -16.94 5.36 -23.51
N PHE A 231 -16.95 4.19 -22.87
CA PHE A 231 -16.00 3.11 -23.08
C PHE A 231 -16.68 1.99 -23.84
N LYS A 232 -16.18 1.68 -25.04
CA LYS A 232 -16.74 0.63 -25.90
C LYS A 232 -15.93 -0.65 -25.79
N THR A 233 -16.62 -1.75 -25.53
CA THR A 233 -16.07 -3.10 -25.49
C THR A 233 -16.65 -3.94 -26.62
N ASP A 234 -15.96 -5.01 -26.97
CA ASP A 234 -16.37 -5.98 -28.00
C ASP A 234 -17.43 -6.98 -27.51
N ARG A 235 -17.87 -6.84 -26.26
CA ARG A 235 -18.70 -7.81 -25.55
C ARG A 235 -19.65 -7.13 -24.54
N PRO A 236 -20.74 -7.80 -24.13
CA PRO A 236 -21.63 -7.29 -23.10
C PRO A 236 -20.95 -7.22 -21.72
N LEU A 237 -21.27 -6.16 -20.96
CA LEU A 237 -20.72 -5.93 -19.63
C LEU A 237 -21.72 -6.35 -18.55
N ASN A 238 -21.21 -6.99 -17.50
CA ASN A 238 -21.99 -7.48 -16.37
C ASN A 238 -21.82 -6.62 -15.12
N ASP A 239 -20.62 -6.09 -14.89
CA ASP A 239 -20.35 -5.21 -13.74
C ASP A 239 -19.26 -4.19 -14.06
N VAL A 240 -19.29 -3.07 -13.34
CA VAL A 240 -18.33 -1.98 -13.45
C VAL A 240 -18.00 -1.44 -12.06
N ALA A 241 -16.73 -1.20 -11.78
CA ALA A 241 -16.26 -0.62 -10.53
C ALA A 241 -15.24 0.49 -10.79
N ILE A 242 -15.41 1.63 -10.12
CA ILE A 242 -14.42 2.71 -10.11
C ILE A 242 -13.40 2.41 -9.00
N SER A 243 -12.13 2.75 -9.23
CA SER A 243 -11.11 2.60 -8.18
C SER A 243 -11.47 3.42 -6.94
N PRO A 244 -11.43 2.83 -5.72
CA PRO A 244 -11.67 3.58 -4.48
C PRO A 244 -10.62 4.68 -4.26
N LEU A 245 -9.39 4.44 -4.75
CA LEU A 245 -8.28 5.40 -4.67
C LEU A 245 -8.42 6.59 -5.62
N TYR A 246 -9.55 6.75 -6.32
CA TYR A 246 -9.79 7.91 -7.17
C TYR A 246 -9.80 9.22 -6.36
N CYS A 247 -10.31 9.20 -5.13
CA CYS A 247 -10.39 10.36 -4.25
C CYS A 247 -9.15 10.52 -3.34
N SER A 248 -8.17 9.61 -3.40
CA SER A 248 -6.98 9.65 -2.53
C SER A 248 -5.99 10.74 -2.97
N GLU A 249 -5.69 11.68 -2.09
CA GLU A 249 -4.71 12.76 -2.33
C GLU A 249 -3.27 12.25 -2.50
N THR A 250 -2.94 11.09 -1.92
CA THR A 250 -1.56 10.57 -1.87
C THR A 250 -1.23 9.65 -3.05
N THR A 251 -2.21 8.87 -3.52
CA THR A 251 -2.01 7.80 -4.50
C THR A 251 -3.23 7.70 -5.43
N GLN A 252 -3.55 8.80 -6.10
CA GLN A 252 -4.70 8.88 -6.98
C GLN A 252 -4.62 7.84 -8.12
N LYS A 253 -5.63 6.98 -8.24
CA LYS A 253 -5.73 6.00 -9.34
C LYS A 253 -7.00 6.22 -10.15
N MET A 254 -6.82 6.60 -11.42
CA MET A 254 -7.91 6.88 -12.35
C MET A 254 -8.25 5.66 -13.20
N HIS A 255 -8.64 4.57 -12.54
CA HIS A 255 -8.94 3.31 -13.21
C HIS A 255 -10.40 2.89 -13.06
N LEU A 256 -10.93 2.29 -14.13
CA LEU A 256 -12.24 1.68 -14.20
C LEU A 256 -12.06 0.18 -14.47
N LEU A 257 -12.61 -0.66 -13.61
CA LEU A 257 -12.63 -2.12 -13.80
C LEU A 257 -13.99 -2.52 -14.36
N MET A 258 -13.99 -3.24 -15.48
CA MET A 258 -15.21 -3.70 -16.15
C MET A 258 -15.15 -5.20 -16.36
N GLY A 259 -16.13 -5.94 -15.85
CA GLY A 259 -16.25 -7.38 -16.04
C GLY A 259 -17.34 -7.70 -17.07
N GLY A 260 -17.02 -8.49 -18.10
CA GLY A 260 -17.95 -8.77 -19.19
C GLY A 260 -17.80 -10.16 -19.80
N GLY A 261 -18.92 -10.68 -20.32
CA GLY A 261 -18.99 -12.00 -20.95
C GLY A 261 -20.41 -12.39 -21.31
N GLN A 262 -20.55 -13.40 -22.17
CA GLN A 262 -21.85 -13.91 -22.61
C GLN A 262 -22.44 -14.88 -21.57
N ASP A 263 -23.77 -14.86 -21.42
CA ASP A 263 -24.48 -15.80 -20.55
C ASP A 263 -24.26 -17.23 -21.06
N ALA A 264 -23.98 -18.18 -20.14
CA ALA A 264 -23.66 -19.56 -20.49
C ALA A 264 -24.75 -20.26 -21.34
N LYS A 265 -26.01 -19.82 -21.20
CA LYS A 265 -27.14 -20.30 -22.02
C LYS A 265 -27.01 -19.94 -23.49
N ASP A 266 -26.48 -18.76 -23.79
CA ASP A 266 -26.34 -18.25 -25.16
C ASP A 266 -25.09 -18.84 -25.85
N VAL A 267 -24.05 -19.10 -25.06
CA VAL A 267 -22.81 -19.77 -25.50
C VAL A 267 -23.08 -21.21 -25.98
N ALA A 268 -23.96 -21.93 -25.29
CA ALA A 268 -24.33 -23.31 -25.66
C ALA A 268 -25.07 -23.39 -27.00
N VAL A 269 -25.73 -22.31 -27.44
CA VAL A 269 -26.49 -22.25 -28.70
C VAL A 269 -25.60 -21.80 -29.86
N SER A 270 -24.61 -20.94 -29.61
CA SER A 270 -23.75 -20.35 -30.65
C SER A 270 -22.50 -21.18 -30.98
N GLY A 271 -22.15 -22.17 -30.14
CA GLY A 271 -20.97 -23.03 -30.33
C GLY A 271 -19.63 -22.28 -30.20
N ALA A 272 -19.66 -21.00 -29.84
CA ALA A 272 -18.48 -20.19 -29.60
C ALA A 272 -17.92 -20.44 -28.20
N SER A 273 -16.59 -20.33 -28.02
CA SER A 273 -15.97 -20.31 -26.70
C SER A 273 -16.39 -19.03 -25.97
N GLY A 274 -17.22 -19.14 -24.92
CA GLY A 274 -17.59 -18.00 -24.09
C GLY A 274 -16.36 -17.39 -23.42
N ALA A 275 -15.98 -16.18 -23.84
CA ALA A 275 -14.88 -15.43 -23.23
C ALA A 275 -15.44 -14.49 -22.15
N PHE A 276 -15.18 -14.79 -20.88
CA PHE A 276 -15.39 -13.88 -19.76
C PHE A 276 -14.04 -13.25 -19.42
N GLU A 277 -13.94 -11.92 -19.47
CA GLU A 277 -12.71 -11.20 -19.13
C GLU A 277 -13.03 -9.98 -18.24
N ALA A 278 -12.09 -9.65 -17.37
CA ALA A 278 -12.09 -8.42 -16.59
C ALA A 278 -11.12 -7.44 -17.24
N LEU A 279 -11.64 -6.32 -17.71
CA LEU A 279 -10.88 -5.29 -18.40
C LEU A 279 -10.60 -4.13 -17.44
N LEU A 280 -9.33 -3.76 -17.29
CA LEU A 280 -8.93 -2.55 -16.57
C LEU A 280 -8.73 -1.42 -17.57
N TRP A 281 -9.41 -0.30 -17.37
CA TRP A 281 -9.38 0.87 -18.25
C TRP A 281 -8.86 2.09 -17.50
N HIS A 282 -8.17 2.98 -18.21
CA HIS A 282 -7.85 4.29 -17.68
C HIS A 282 -8.98 5.28 -17.97
N MET A 283 -9.51 5.94 -16.93
CA MET A 283 -10.69 6.82 -17.05
C MET A 283 -10.46 8.00 -18.00
N VAL A 284 -9.24 8.53 -18.08
CA VAL A 284 -8.88 9.69 -18.92
C VAL A 284 -8.54 9.31 -20.37
N TYR A 285 -7.79 8.22 -20.58
CA TYR A 285 -7.16 7.92 -21.87
C TYR A 285 -8.00 7.03 -22.78
N GLU A 286 -9.11 6.47 -22.29
CA GLU A 286 -9.97 5.54 -23.04
C GLU A 286 -9.21 4.30 -23.58
N GLU A 287 -8.07 3.99 -22.96
CA GLU A 287 -7.30 2.81 -23.30
C GLU A 287 -7.53 1.74 -22.23
N ALA A 288 -7.88 0.54 -22.70
CA ALA A 288 -7.73 -0.65 -21.88
C ALA A 288 -6.24 -0.78 -21.53
N VAL A 289 -5.94 -0.74 -20.23
CA VAL A 289 -4.61 -1.00 -19.69
C VAL A 289 -4.33 -2.48 -19.95
N LYS A 290 -3.85 -2.77 -21.16
CA LYS A 290 -3.39 -4.10 -21.56
C LYS A 290 -2.11 -4.38 -20.78
N THR A 291 -2.24 -4.93 -19.59
CA THR A 291 -1.08 -5.26 -18.74
C THR A 291 -1.19 -6.69 -18.24
N ALA A 292 -0.04 -7.36 -18.26
CA ALA A 292 0.24 -8.71 -17.76
C ALA A 292 -0.47 -9.88 -18.44
N GLU A 293 -1.79 -9.84 -18.69
CA GLU A 293 -2.52 -10.98 -19.28
C GLU A 293 -2.01 -11.38 -20.66
N HIS A 294 -1.61 -10.43 -21.51
CA HIS A 294 -1.00 -10.74 -22.82
C HIS A 294 0.38 -11.43 -22.69
N LEU A 295 1.21 -11.06 -21.70
CA LEU A 295 2.51 -11.69 -21.45
C LEU A 295 2.38 -13.09 -20.83
N PHE A 296 1.35 -13.31 -20.00
CA PHE A 296 1.04 -14.63 -19.44
C PHE A 296 0.30 -15.54 -20.42
N ALA A 297 -0.56 -14.98 -21.31
CA ALA A 297 -1.20 -15.70 -22.40
C ALA A 297 -0.20 -16.21 -23.45
N GLU A 298 0.99 -15.61 -23.53
CA GLU A 298 2.11 -16.04 -24.36
C GLU A 298 2.91 -17.23 -23.77
N GLY A 299 2.54 -17.76 -22.59
CA GLY A 299 3.14 -18.96 -22.03
C GLY A 299 4.52 -18.75 -21.38
N LEU A 300 4.72 -17.61 -20.73
CA LEU A 300 5.94 -17.31 -19.99
C LEU A 300 6.04 -18.20 -18.72
N GLU A 301 7.01 -19.11 -18.70
CA GLU A 301 7.35 -19.95 -17.55
C GLU A 301 8.62 -19.42 -16.87
N VAL A 302 8.56 -19.25 -15.55
CA VAL A 302 9.68 -18.79 -14.73
C VAL A 302 10.09 -19.93 -13.80
N GLU A 303 11.29 -20.48 -13.98
CA GLU A 303 11.87 -21.47 -13.08
C GLU A 303 12.84 -20.77 -12.12
N LEU A 304 12.55 -20.81 -10.82
CA LEU A 304 13.37 -20.21 -9.78
C LEU A 304 13.86 -21.28 -8.81
N GLN A 305 15.06 -21.09 -8.27
CA GLN A 305 15.51 -21.90 -7.13
C GLN A 305 14.69 -21.59 -5.88
N ALA A 306 14.66 -22.55 -4.94
CA ALA A 306 14.05 -22.36 -3.64
C ALA A 306 14.64 -21.14 -2.92
N PRO A 307 13.83 -20.37 -2.18
CA PRO A 307 14.28 -19.13 -1.55
C PRO A 307 15.30 -19.42 -0.45
N LYS A 308 16.48 -18.81 -0.56
CA LYS A 308 17.55 -18.86 0.45
C LYS A 308 17.59 -17.54 1.24
N PRO A 309 18.06 -17.55 2.51
CA PRO A 309 18.21 -16.35 3.33
C PRO A 309 19.28 -15.37 2.81
N VAL A 310 20.20 -15.84 1.94
CA VAL A 310 21.25 -14.98 1.36
C VAL A 310 20.65 -13.97 0.38
N LEU A 311 20.82 -12.67 0.67
CA LEU A 311 20.24 -11.59 -0.12
C LEU A 311 20.75 -11.59 -1.57
N THR A 312 22.06 -11.77 -1.76
CA THR A 312 22.75 -11.67 -3.06
C THR A 312 22.65 -12.91 -3.94
N ASP A 313 22.21 -14.07 -3.41
CA ASP A 313 22.16 -15.32 -4.17
C ASP A 313 20.81 -15.50 -4.86
N MET A 314 20.75 -15.35 -6.18
CA MET A 314 19.53 -15.58 -6.96
C MET A 314 19.90 -16.21 -8.29
N GLU A 315 19.38 -17.41 -8.53
CA GLU A 315 19.49 -18.08 -9.81
C GLU A 315 18.11 -18.56 -10.25
N GLY A 316 17.83 -18.33 -11.54
CA GLY A 316 16.63 -18.82 -12.19
C GLY A 316 16.77 -18.82 -13.70
N SER A 317 15.77 -19.33 -14.39
CA SER A 317 15.68 -19.25 -15.83
C SER A 317 14.28 -18.84 -16.26
N LEU A 318 14.22 -17.97 -17.26
CA LEU A 318 12.99 -17.56 -17.92
C LEU A 318 12.85 -18.34 -19.23
N LYS A 319 11.71 -19.01 -19.42
CA LYS A 319 11.37 -19.76 -20.64
C LYS A 319 10.10 -19.15 -21.25
N LEU A 320 10.13 -18.90 -22.56
CA LEU A 320 8.96 -18.49 -23.33
C LEU A 320 8.48 -19.70 -24.15
N ASN A 321 7.26 -20.18 -23.88
CA ASN A 321 6.68 -21.25 -24.69
C ASN A 321 6.08 -20.68 -25.98
N ALA A 322 6.76 -20.90 -27.11
CA ALA A 322 6.33 -20.45 -28.45
C ALA A 322 5.02 -21.09 -28.98
N ALA A 323 4.24 -21.79 -28.16
CA ALA A 323 3.12 -22.63 -28.57
C ALA A 323 1.73 -22.01 -28.34
N SER A 324 1.62 -20.70 -28.02
CA SER A 324 0.32 -20.03 -27.93
C SER A 324 -0.20 -19.61 -29.32
N PRO A 325 -1.46 -19.93 -29.69
CA PRO A 325 -1.98 -19.76 -31.06
C PRO A 325 -2.26 -18.31 -31.50
N LYS A 326 -1.84 -17.30 -30.71
CA LYS A 326 -2.07 -15.87 -30.99
C LYS A 326 -0.78 -15.05 -31.17
N ALA A 327 0.39 -15.69 -31.27
CA ALA A 327 1.63 -14.99 -31.61
C ALA A 327 1.53 -14.44 -33.05
N THR A 328 1.28 -13.13 -33.17
CA THR A 328 1.24 -12.42 -34.45
C THR A 328 2.53 -12.60 -35.24
N ALA A 329 2.40 -12.69 -36.57
CA ALA A 329 3.44 -12.95 -37.57
C ALA A 329 4.67 -12.01 -37.59
N LYS A 330 4.79 -11.06 -36.64
CA LYS A 330 5.97 -10.19 -36.46
C LYS A 330 6.97 -10.71 -35.42
N MET A 331 6.64 -11.72 -34.62
CA MET A 331 7.56 -12.31 -33.62
C MET A 331 8.24 -13.61 -34.07
N SER A 332 7.93 -14.13 -35.26
CA SER A 332 8.52 -15.38 -35.78
C SER A 332 10.02 -15.30 -36.11
N GLU A 333 10.66 -14.13 -35.99
CA GLU A 333 12.12 -13.98 -36.14
C GLU A 333 12.89 -14.01 -34.81
N LEU A 334 12.23 -13.94 -33.65
CA LEU A 334 12.85 -14.09 -32.34
C LEU A 334 12.69 -15.54 -31.84
N GLU A 335 13.36 -16.48 -32.51
CA GLU A 335 13.59 -17.83 -31.96
C GLU A 335 14.54 -17.76 -30.75
N VAL A 336 14.08 -17.26 -29.60
CA VAL A 336 14.85 -17.36 -28.36
C VAL A 336 14.49 -18.67 -27.67
N LYS A 337 15.05 -19.77 -28.18
CA LYS A 337 15.14 -21.07 -27.48
C LYS A 337 16.15 -21.07 -26.32
N VAL A 338 16.87 -19.96 -26.11
CA VAL A 338 17.89 -19.85 -25.07
C VAL A 338 17.22 -19.38 -23.77
N PRO A 339 17.20 -20.19 -22.69
CA PRO A 339 16.67 -19.74 -21.41
C PRO A 339 17.45 -18.52 -20.94
N CYS A 340 16.75 -17.41 -20.67
CA CYS A 340 17.38 -16.22 -20.12
C CYS A 340 17.72 -16.51 -18.65
N LYS A 341 19.01 -16.59 -18.31
CA LYS A 341 19.44 -16.80 -16.92
C LYS A 341 19.11 -15.55 -16.11
N LEU A 342 18.28 -15.71 -15.08
CA LEU A 342 17.98 -14.67 -14.12
C LEU A 342 19.13 -14.60 -13.11
N SER A 343 19.66 -13.40 -12.92
CA SER A 343 20.68 -13.06 -11.93
C SER A 343 20.09 -12.16 -10.85
N TYR A 344 20.84 -11.96 -9.76
CA TYR A 344 20.48 -11.05 -8.68
C TYR A 344 20.25 -9.60 -9.14
N GLU A 345 20.93 -9.15 -10.20
CA GLU A 345 20.78 -7.78 -10.73
C GLU A 345 19.37 -7.47 -11.24
N LEU A 346 18.62 -8.51 -11.62
CA LEU A 346 17.24 -8.40 -12.10
C LEU A 346 16.21 -8.67 -10.98
N PHE A 347 16.66 -8.89 -9.74
CA PHE A 347 15.80 -9.25 -8.61
C PHE A 347 15.64 -8.06 -7.66
N VAL A 348 14.39 -7.66 -7.41
CA VAL A 348 14.05 -6.59 -6.46
C VAL A 348 13.53 -7.20 -5.16
N PRO A 349 14.31 -7.19 -4.06
CA PRO A 349 13.87 -7.76 -2.79
C PRO A 349 12.86 -6.85 -2.06
N ARG A 350 12.05 -7.47 -1.19
CA ARG A 350 11.08 -6.77 -0.34
C ARG A 350 11.79 -5.82 0.62
N GLY A 351 11.35 -4.57 0.67
CA GLY A 351 11.91 -3.53 1.55
C GLY A 351 12.83 -2.55 0.82
N CYS A 352 13.18 -2.80 -0.45
CA CYS A 352 13.80 -1.81 -1.31
C CYS A 352 12.78 -0.74 -1.72
N VAL A 353 13.24 0.51 -1.77
CA VAL A 353 12.48 1.64 -2.31
C VAL A 353 13.01 1.92 -3.70
N LEU A 354 12.12 1.90 -4.69
CA LEU A 354 12.45 2.26 -6.06
C LEU A 354 12.77 3.78 -6.12
N ARG A 355 13.89 4.14 -6.73
CA ARG A 355 14.33 5.54 -6.89
C ARG A 355 14.73 5.80 -8.34
N ASN A 356 14.69 7.06 -8.77
CA ASN A 356 15.17 7.55 -10.07
C ASN A 356 14.54 6.82 -11.28
N THR A 357 13.32 6.30 -11.13
CA THR A 357 12.55 5.62 -12.19
C THR A 357 11.05 5.86 -11.97
N LEU A 358 10.30 6.10 -13.06
CA LEU A 358 8.86 6.39 -12.96
C LEU A 358 8.04 5.17 -12.55
N TYR A 359 8.33 4.01 -13.13
CA TYR A 359 7.69 2.75 -12.82
C TYR A 359 8.57 1.58 -13.25
N VAL A 360 8.32 0.40 -12.66
CA VAL A 360 8.91 -0.87 -13.07
C VAL A 360 7.81 -1.90 -13.24
N ILE A 361 7.88 -2.68 -14.31
CA ILE A 361 7.05 -3.86 -14.51
C ILE A 361 7.85 -5.06 -13.99
N SER A 362 7.30 -5.79 -13.01
CA SER A 362 7.97 -6.93 -12.39
C SER A 362 7.01 -8.11 -12.18
N ILE A 363 7.59 -9.31 -12.10
CA ILE A 363 6.85 -10.53 -11.76
C ILE A 363 7.08 -10.81 -10.27
N ALA A 364 6.00 -10.96 -9.52
CA ALA A 364 6.09 -11.29 -8.09
C ALA A 364 6.51 -12.75 -7.91
N SER A 365 7.78 -12.98 -7.62
CA SER A 365 8.38 -14.32 -7.46
C SER A 365 8.18 -14.94 -6.08
N PHE A 366 8.45 -14.19 -5.00
CA PHE A 366 8.33 -14.66 -3.62
C PHE A 366 7.36 -13.77 -2.84
N CYS A 367 6.43 -14.37 -2.10
CA CYS A 367 5.41 -13.66 -1.32
C CYS A 367 5.46 -14.02 0.16
N GLY A 368 5.05 -13.10 1.04
CA GLY A 368 4.90 -13.36 2.47
C GLY A 368 6.21 -13.78 3.16
N SER A 369 6.17 -14.94 3.83
CA SER A 369 7.29 -15.56 4.56
C SER A 369 8.41 -16.07 3.66
N HIS A 370 8.14 -16.31 2.38
CA HIS A 370 9.15 -16.75 1.41
C HIS A 370 10.02 -15.62 0.87
N THR A 371 9.71 -14.36 1.22
CA THR A 371 10.58 -13.24 0.86
C THR A 371 11.90 -13.31 1.63
N LYS A 372 13.03 -13.06 0.95
CA LYS A 372 14.36 -13.16 1.56
C LYS A 372 14.51 -12.33 2.84
N THR A 373 13.91 -11.14 2.87
CA THR A 373 13.89 -10.24 4.03
C THR A 373 13.14 -10.86 5.22
N ARG A 374 12.05 -11.59 4.98
CA ARG A 374 11.30 -12.29 6.03
C ARG A 374 11.99 -13.59 6.46
N LEU A 375 12.68 -14.29 5.58
CA LEU A 375 13.50 -15.46 5.96
C LEU A 375 14.62 -15.09 6.93
N ASN A 376 15.15 -13.87 6.83
CA ASN A 376 16.13 -13.32 7.78
C ASN A 376 15.50 -12.66 9.01
N ALA A 377 14.18 -12.44 9.01
CA ALA A 377 13.49 -11.91 10.17
C ALA A 377 13.20 -13.05 11.14
N ALA A 378 13.71 -12.94 12.37
CA ALA A 378 13.34 -13.88 13.43
C ALA A 378 11.83 -13.81 13.70
N GLU A 379 11.21 -14.95 13.96
CA GLU A 379 9.82 -14.99 14.42
C GLU A 379 9.67 -14.19 15.71
N ALA A 380 8.50 -13.56 15.88
CA ALA A 380 8.20 -12.78 17.08
C ALA A 380 8.01 -13.73 18.27
N VAL A 381 9.11 -14.05 18.95
CA VAL A 381 9.08 -14.83 20.18
C VAL A 381 8.62 -13.94 21.34
N GLY A 382 7.73 -14.46 22.18
CA GLY A 382 7.36 -13.80 23.44
C GLY A 382 8.59 -13.61 24.32
N LYS A 383 8.88 -12.36 24.68
CA LYS A 383 10.04 -12.01 25.52
C LYS A 383 9.59 -11.87 26.96
N VAL A 384 10.40 -12.37 27.88
CA VAL A 384 10.14 -12.33 29.33
C VAL A 384 11.25 -11.53 30.00
N SER A 385 10.90 -10.64 30.93
CA SER A 385 11.88 -9.87 31.69
C SER A 385 12.70 -10.75 32.65
N ASN A 386 13.96 -10.40 32.85
CA ASN A 386 14.83 -10.93 33.90
C ASN A 386 14.21 -10.75 35.29
N MET A 387 13.51 -9.63 35.55
CA MET A 387 12.81 -9.40 36.82
C MET A 387 11.75 -10.48 37.07
N GLN A 388 11.04 -10.90 36.04
CA GLN A 388 10.04 -11.98 36.15
C GLN A 388 10.71 -13.34 36.44
N VAL A 389 11.91 -13.58 35.90
CA VAL A 389 12.72 -14.77 36.25
C VAL A 389 13.11 -14.73 37.74
N TYR A 390 13.55 -13.58 38.25
CA TYR A 390 13.85 -13.41 39.68
C TYR A 390 12.61 -13.59 40.56
N LEU A 391 11.47 -13.03 40.16
CA LEU A 391 10.19 -13.18 40.85
C LEU A 391 9.78 -14.66 40.94
N ASN A 392 9.86 -15.38 39.82
CA ASN A 392 9.56 -16.82 39.76
C ASN A 392 10.47 -17.62 40.69
N ARG A 393 11.77 -17.29 40.76
CA ARG A 393 12.70 -17.93 41.70
C ARG A 393 12.36 -17.62 43.16
N GLY A 394 11.92 -16.40 43.46
CA GLY A 394 11.42 -16.02 44.79
C GLY A 394 10.16 -16.81 45.18
N VAL A 395 9.18 -16.91 44.27
CA VAL A 395 7.95 -17.69 44.47
C VAL A 395 8.25 -19.17 44.67
N GLN A 396 9.18 -19.75 43.90
CA GLN A 396 9.64 -21.13 44.13
C GLN A 396 10.22 -21.30 45.54
N GLY A 397 11.01 -20.34 46.02
CA GLY A 397 11.52 -20.34 47.40
C GLY A 397 10.40 -20.30 48.44
N LEU A 398 9.37 -19.48 48.22
CA LEU A 398 8.20 -19.39 49.10
C LEU A 398 7.37 -20.67 49.11
N VAL A 399 7.20 -21.33 47.96
CA VAL A 399 6.50 -22.64 47.88
C VAL A 399 7.25 -23.70 48.68
N VAL A 400 8.58 -23.75 48.57
CA VAL A 400 9.40 -24.69 49.35
C VAL A 400 9.27 -24.39 50.85
N ALA A 401 9.34 -23.12 51.25
CA ALA A 401 9.15 -22.72 52.64
C ALA A 401 7.74 -23.07 53.16
N LEU A 402 6.69 -22.88 52.35
CA LEU A 402 5.32 -23.26 52.66
C LEU A 402 5.18 -24.77 52.89
N ILE A 403 5.77 -25.60 52.01
CA ILE A 403 5.79 -27.05 52.17
C ILE A 403 6.44 -27.42 53.52
N LEU A 404 7.61 -26.85 53.83
CA LEU A 404 8.33 -27.12 55.08
C LEU A 404 7.54 -26.69 56.32
N TRP A 405 6.84 -25.56 56.26
CA TRP A 405 6.03 -25.09 57.38
C TRP A 405 4.78 -25.94 57.59
N CYS A 406 4.11 -26.33 56.50
CA CYS A 406 2.95 -27.22 56.55
C CYS A 406 3.33 -28.61 57.08
N THR A 407 4.48 -29.16 56.70
CA THR A 407 4.96 -30.44 57.24
C THR A 407 5.34 -30.32 58.72
N TYR A 408 5.96 -29.22 59.14
CA TYR A 408 6.26 -28.94 60.54
C TYR A 408 4.98 -28.86 61.40
N CYS A 409 3.98 -28.08 60.97
CA CYS A 409 2.71 -27.96 61.69
C CYS A 409 1.95 -29.31 61.75
N ALA A 410 1.91 -30.05 60.64
CA ALA A 410 1.25 -31.36 60.59
C ALA A 410 1.93 -32.39 61.51
N THR A 411 3.27 -32.44 61.54
CA THR A 411 4.02 -33.35 62.43
C THR A 411 3.91 -32.93 63.90
N SER A 412 3.95 -31.63 64.20
CA SER A 412 3.79 -31.11 65.57
C SER A 412 2.39 -31.42 66.14
N ALA A 413 1.33 -31.25 65.35
CA ALA A 413 -0.04 -31.58 65.75
C ALA A 413 -0.23 -33.10 65.99
N GLU A 414 0.49 -33.94 65.25
CA GLU A 414 0.52 -35.39 65.46
C GLU A 414 1.18 -35.75 66.79
N ILE A 415 2.34 -35.15 67.09
CA ILE A 415 3.08 -35.39 68.33
C ILE A 415 2.29 -34.93 69.57
N GLN A 416 1.53 -33.82 69.47
CA GLN A 416 0.73 -33.29 70.57
C GLN A 416 -0.57 -34.07 70.81
N GLY A 417 -0.92 -35.04 69.93
CA GLY A 417 -2.09 -35.89 70.12
C GLY A 417 -3.42 -35.13 70.00
N VAL A 418 -3.50 -34.12 69.13
CA VAL A 418 -4.75 -33.38 68.88
C VAL A 418 -5.79 -34.33 68.27
N ASP A 419 -6.94 -34.51 68.93
CA ASP A 419 -7.94 -35.52 68.57
C ASP A 419 -9.06 -34.95 67.68
N ASP A 420 -8.67 -34.60 66.43
CA ASP A 420 -9.56 -33.97 65.43
C ASP A 420 -10.17 -34.98 64.43
N GLY A 421 -9.89 -36.28 64.56
CA GLY A 421 -10.33 -37.32 63.61
C GLY A 421 -9.71 -37.23 62.20
N LYS A 422 -8.70 -36.37 61.99
CA LYS A 422 -8.02 -36.14 60.70
C LYS A 422 -6.68 -36.87 60.64
N ASN A 423 -6.41 -37.57 59.54
CA ASN A 423 -5.09 -38.17 59.22
C ASN A 423 -4.01 -37.10 58.96
N TRP A 424 -2.73 -37.44 59.09
CA TRP A 424 -1.59 -36.53 58.85
C TRP A 424 -1.68 -35.78 57.50
N ILE A 425 -2.05 -36.47 56.42
CA ILE A 425 -2.22 -35.87 55.08
C ILE A 425 -3.33 -34.80 55.07
N LEU A 426 -4.44 -35.08 55.75
CA LEU A 426 -5.55 -34.13 55.87
C LEU A 426 -5.15 -32.90 56.72
N ARG A 427 -4.31 -33.09 57.75
CA ARG A 427 -3.73 -32.00 58.54
C ARG A 427 -2.79 -31.13 57.68
N PHE A 428 -1.93 -31.76 56.89
CA PHE A 428 -1.05 -31.06 55.95
C PHE A 428 -1.83 -30.21 54.95
N LEU A 429 -2.86 -30.77 54.29
CA LEU A 429 -3.71 -30.04 53.34
C LEU A 429 -4.51 -28.91 54.01
N PHE A 430 -4.94 -29.12 55.25
CA PHE A 430 -5.64 -28.08 56.01
C PHE A 430 -4.71 -26.89 56.31
N TYR A 431 -3.48 -27.13 56.75
CA TYR A 431 -2.48 -26.08 56.93
C TYR A 431 -2.06 -25.42 55.62
N TRP A 432 -2.02 -26.18 54.51
CA TRP A 432 -1.78 -25.62 53.18
C TRP A 432 -2.81 -24.56 52.80
N ILE A 433 -4.10 -24.84 53.07
CA ILE A 433 -5.20 -23.90 52.80
C ILE A 433 -5.18 -22.70 53.76
N ILE A 434 -4.68 -22.85 55.00
CA ILE A 434 -4.58 -21.72 55.92
C ILE A 434 -3.40 -20.82 55.56
N LEU A 435 -2.27 -21.41 55.16
CA LEU A 435 -1.01 -20.71 54.95
C LEU A 435 -0.76 -20.30 53.49
N TYR A 436 -1.68 -20.57 52.56
CA TYR A 436 -1.52 -20.21 51.14
C TYR A 436 -1.25 -18.72 50.90
N GLN A 437 -1.72 -17.84 51.81
CA GLN A 437 -1.51 -16.39 51.74
C GLN A 437 -0.03 -15.97 51.84
N ILE A 438 0.87 -16.89 52.23
CA ILE A 438 2.33 -16.71 52.14
C ILE A 438 2.77 -16.45 50.69
N ILE A 439 2.04 -16.96 49.70
CA ILE A 439 2.26 -16.67 48.28
C ILE A 439 1.24 -15.61 47.85
N PRO A 440 1.62 -14.32 47.81
CA PRO A 440 0.69 -13.26 47.45
C PRO A 440 0.31 -13.33 45.97
N ILE A 441 -0.92 -13.77 45.69
CA ILE A 441 -1.49 -13.83 44.32
C ILE A 441 -1.51 -12.44 43.68
N SER A 442 -1.70 -11.39 44.49
CA SER A 442 -1.74 -10.00 44.04
C SER A 442 -0.40 -9.47 43.52
N LEU A 443 0.72 -10.15 43.79
CA LEU A 443 2.05 -9.67 43.43
C LEU A 443 2.22 -9.55 41.90
N TYR A 444 1.80 -10.55 41.15
CA TYR A 444 1.89 -10.54 39.68
C TYR A 444 0.99 -9.46 39.07
N VAL A 445 -0.27 -9.39 39.50
CA VAL A 445 -1.22 -8.37 39.00
C VAL A 445 -0.72 -6.96 39.29
N PHE A 446 -0.15 -6.74 40.47
CA PHE A 446 0.42 -5.46 40.84
C PHE A 446 1.60 -5.06 39.95
N PHE A 447 2.52 -6.00 39.65
CA PHE A 447 3.63 -5.74 38.73
C PHE A 447 3.15 -5.45 37.31
N GLU A 448 2.15 -6.18 36.80
CA GLU A 448 1.57 -5.93 35.47
C GLU A 448 0.94 -4.53 35.38
N ILE A 449 0.23 -4.09 36.44
CA ILE A 449 -0.34 -2.74 36.51
C ILE A 449 0.77 -1.69 36.49
N ILE A 450 1.86 -1.89 37.26
CA ILE A 450 2.99 -0.95 37.26
C ILE A 450 3.62 -0.83 35.87
N LYS A 451 3.89 -1.96 35.21
CA LYS A 451 4.47 -1.99 33.85
C LYS A 451 3.60 -1.24 32.86
N LEU A 452 2.28 -1.44 32.92
CA LEU A 452 1.32 -0.74 32.08
C LEU A 452 1.32 0.77 32.33
N ILE A 453 1.37 1.20 33.60
CA ILE A 453 1.45 2.62 33.96
C ILE A 453 2.75 3.23 33.42
N LEU A 454 3.89 2.56 33.58
CA LEU A 454 5.18 3.04 33.06
C LEU A 454 5.18 3.12 31.53
N GLY A 455 4.62 2.13 30.84
CA GLY A 455 4.46 2.16 29.38
C GLY A 455 3.60 3.34 28.92
N PHE A 456 2.51 3.65 29.63
CA PHE A 456 1.68 4.82 29.34
C PHE A 456 2.42 6.14 29.58
N GLN A 457 3.23 6.23 30.64
CA GLN A 457 4.04 7.42 30.92
C GLN A 457 5.09 7.66 29.84
N ILE A 458 5.76 6.61 29.34
CA ILE A 458 6.69 6.69 28.21
C ILE A 458 5.98 7.27 26.98
N ASN A 459 4.79 6.76 26.66
CA ASN A 459 4.04 7.21 25.48
C ASN A 459 3.58 8.67 25.57
N LYS A 460 3.45 9.22 26.78
CA LYS A 460 2.98 10.59 27.02
C LYS A 460 4.12 11.60 27.19
N ASP A 461 5.37 11.15 27.26
CA ASP A 461 6.51 12.02 27.54
C ASP A 461 6.80 12.98 26.37
N PRO A 462 6.63 14.30 26.55
CA PRO A 462 6.92 15.28 25.49
C PRO A 462 8.41 15.35 25.12
N ALA A 463 9.32 14.93 26.01
CA ALA A 463 10.75 14.93 25.73
C ALA A 463 11.17 13.83 24.74
N MET A 464 10.36 12.79 24.59
CA MET A 464 10.59 11.67 23.68
C MET A 464 9.83 11.80 22.35
N VAL A 465 9.33 13.01 22.04
CA VAL A 465 8.70 13.32 20.75
C VAL A 465 9.73 13.93 19.82
N ASP A 466 9.89 13.34 18.63
CA ASP A 466 10.75 13.91 17.60
C ASP A 466 10.14 15.24 17.09
N PRO A 467 10.86 16.38 17.19
CA PRO A 467 10.37 17.67 16.72
C PRO A 467 10.06 17.71 15.22
N ARG A 468 10.73 16.88 14.38
CA ARG A 468 10.53 16.90 12.93
C ARG A 468 9.31 16.10 12.51
N THR A 469 9.24 14.83 12.90
CA THR A 469 8.14 13.93 12.51
C THR A 469 6.91 14.04 13.41
N LYS A 470 7.04 14.69 14.59
CA LYS A 470 6.01 14.74 15.65
C LYS A 470 5.60 13.35 16.16
N LEU A 471 6.41 12.33 15.90
CA LEU A 471 6.19 10.98 16.41
C LEU A 471 6.82 10.85 17.80
N GLY A 472 6.02 10.40 18.76
CA GLY A 472 6.48 10.07 20.11
C GLY A 472 7.02 8.65 20.21
N ALA A 473 7.82 8.39 21.24
CA ALA A 473 8.16 7.03 21.65
C ALA A 473 6.88 6.23 21.94
N CYS A 474 6.80 5.01 21.43
CA CYS A 474 5.66 4.12 21.63
C CYS A 474 6.14 2.77 22.17
N ALA A 475 5.87 2.53 23.45
CA ALA A 475 6.09 1.25 24.11
C ALA A 475 5.04 0.23 23.63
N ARG A 476 5.41 -0.61 22.65
CA ARG A 476 4.54 -1.65 22.08
C ARG A 476 4.36 -2.88 22.98
N THR A 477 5.30 -3.11 23.89
CA THR A 477 5.28 -4.25 24.82
C THR A 477 5.57 -3.72 26.22
N ALA A 478 4.63 -3.92 27.14
CA ALA A 478 4.76 -3.47 28.54
C ALA A 478 5.74 -4.35 29.35
N ASP A 479 5.94 -5.60 28.94
CA ASP A 479 6.72 -6.61 29.67
C ASP A 479 8.23 -6.33 29.78
N LEU A 480 8.74 -5.37 29.00
CA LEU A 480 10.17 -5.09 28.87
C LEU A 480 10.55 -3.68 29.34
N VAL A 481 9.60 -2.93 29.90
CA VAL A 481 9.84 -1.54 30.29
C VAL A 481 10.92 -1.46 31.38
N GLU A 482 10.94 -2.42 32.30
CA GLU A 482 11.96 -2.52 33.35
C GLU A 482 13.35 -2.95 32.85
N GLU A 483 13.43 -3.65 31.70
CA GLU A 483 14.71 -4.09 31.13
C GLU A 483 15.53 -2.92 30.62
N MET A 484 14.89 -1.81 30.25
CA MET A 484 15.58 -0.60 29.79
C MET A 484 16.60 -0.08 30.81
N GLY A 485 16.35 -0.29 32.11
CA GLY A 485 17.28 0.09 33.18
C GLY A 485 18.43 -0.90 33.39
N GLN A 486 18.44 -2.04 32.70
CA GLN A 486 19.38 -3.15 32.87
C GLN A 486 20.24 -3.39 31.61
N VAL A 487 20.14 -2.54 30.60
CA VAL A 487 20.84 -2.71 29.33
C VAL A 487 22.33 -2.37 29.49
N ASN A 488 23.21 -3.36 29.27
CA ASN A 488 24.66 -3.18 29.28
C ASN A 488 25.26 -2.91 27.89
N PHE A 489 24.65 -3.45 26.84
CA PHE A 489 25.14 -3.36 25.47
C PHE A 489 24.04 -2.82 24.56
N VAL A 490 24.36 -1.77 23.79
CA VAL A 490 23.47 -1.20 22.78
C VAL A 490 24.03 -1.52 21.41
N PHE A 491 23.38 -2.44 20.69
CA PHE A 491 23.69 -2.71 19.30
C PHE A 491 22.93 -1.72 18.43
N SER A 492 23.65 -0.78 17.82
CA SER A 492 23.06 0.25 16.96
C SER A 492 23.41 -0.03 15.50
N ASP A 493 22.43 0.12 14.62
CA ASP A 493 22.69 0.14 13.18
C ASP A 493 23.35 1.48 12.79
N LYS A 494 24.19 1.48 11.76
CA LYS A 494 24.82 2.70 11.27
C LYS A 494 23.81 3.52 10.46
N THR A 495 23.23 2.89 9.44
CA THR A 495 22.45 3.58 8.41
C THR A 495 21.03 3.82 8.90
N GLY A 496 20.56 5.08 8.87
CA GLY A 496 19.21 5.45 9.31
C GLY A 496 18.99 5.50 10.82
N THR A 497 19.92 4.99 11.65
CA THR A 497 19.89 5.14 13.12
C THR A 497 20.95 6.13 13.60
N LEU A 498 22.22 5.92 13.24
CA LEU A 498 23.30 6.87 13.58
C LEU A 498 23.45 7.98 12.53
N THR A 499 23.12 7.70 11.27
CA THR A 499 23.25 8.66 10.16
C THR A 499 21.89 9.07 9.60
N GLU A 500 21.69 10.37 9.32
CA GLU A 500 20.49 10.92 8.65
C GLU A 500 20.40 10.53 7.15
N ASN A 501 21.33 9.70 6.64
CA ASN A 501 21.47 9.30 5.23
C ASN A 501 21.55 10.48 4.25
N GLU A 502 22.03 11.61 4.75
CA GLU A 502 22.33 12.80 3.98
C GLU A 502 23.85 12.97 3.90
N MET A 503 24.37 13.09 2.68
CA MET A 503 25.78 13.39 2.43
C MET A 503 25.90 14.88 2.12
N VAL A 504 26.77 15.57 2.84
CA VAL A 504 27.00 17.01 2.70
C VAL A 504 28.48 17.24 2.46
N PHE A 505 28.79 18.04 1.45
CA PHE A 505 30.16 18.45 1.19
C PHE A 505 30.68 19.30 2.35
N ALA A 506 31.80 18.89 2.95
CA ALA A 506 32.28 19.49 4.20
C ALA A 506 33.45 20.43 3.99
N HIS A 507 34.57 19.96 3.44
CA HIS A 507 35.78 20.75 3.27
C HIS A 507 36.41 20.45 1.92
N CYS A 508 37.11 21.43 1.36
CA CYS A 508 37.99 21.24 0.24
C CYS A 508 39.27 22.07 0.36
N CYS A 509 40.33 21.53 -0.23
CA CYS A 509 41.63 22.15 -0.32
C CYS A 509 41.98 22.27 -1.81
N VAL A 510 42.31 23.49 -2.24
CA VAL A 510 42.69 23.78 -3.62
C VAL A 510 44.13 24.31 -3.60
N CYS A 511 44.98 23.71 -4.43
CA CYS A 511 46.40 24.05 -4.49
C CYS A 511 46.72 24.90 -5.73
N HIS A 512 47.52 25.95 -5.55
CA HIS A 512 48.15 26.69 -6.62
C HIS A 512 49.65 26.32 -6.70
N GLY A 513 50.01 25.43 -7.62
CA GLY A 513 51.38 24.90 -7.72
C GLY A 513 51.70 23.83 -6.66
N LYS A 514 52.98 23.64 -6.31
CA LYS A 514 53.44 22.54 -5.43
C LYS A 514 53.41 22.84 -3.92
N GLU A 515 53.32 24.12 -3.52
CA GLU A 515 53.52 24.52 -2.11
C GLU A 515 52.45 25.46 -1.55
N ASP A 516 51.57 26.04 -2.37
CA ASP A 516 50.50 26.94 -1.90
C ASP A 516 49.15 26.21 -1.90
N ALA A 517 48.77 25.69 -0.73
CA ALA A 517 47.52 24.96 -0.53
C ALA A 517 46.56 25.80 0.32
N ARG A 518 45.39 26.11 -0.23
CA ARG A 518 44.38 26.94 0.43
C ARG A 518 43.15 26.10 0.77
N GLU A 519 42.84 26.03 2.06
CA GLU A 519 41.59 25.44 2.54
C GLU A 519 40.48 26.50 2.47
N LEU A 520 39.38 26.18 1.78
CA LEU A 520 38.29 27.11 1.52
C LEU A 520 37.35 27.29 2.73
N GLY A 521 37.39 26.39 3.71
CA GLY A 521 36.55 26.41 4.91
C GLY A 521 35.44 25.37 4.89
N ASP A 522 34.47 25.49 5.81
CA ASP A 522 33.37 24.54 5.99
C ASP A 522 32.17 24.86 5.09
N PHE A 523 31.72 23.87 4.33
CA PHE A 523 30.59 23.90 3.40
C PHE A 523 29.32 23.27 3.97
N ARG A 524 29.36 22.75 5.22
CA ARG A 524 28.18 22.20 5.87
C ARG A 524 27.15 23.28 6.19
N ARG A 525 25.87 22.88 6.21
CA ARG A 525 24.74 23.75 6.54
C ARG A 525 24.87 24.33 7.94
N ASP A 526 25.01 25.64 8.06
CA ASP A 526 24.87 26.31 9.35
C ASP A 526 23.42 26.77 9.54
N LYS A 527 22.73 26.11 10.48
CA LYS A 527 21.32 26.37 10.81
C LYS A 527 21.08 27.74 11.43
N LYS A 528 22.13 28.51 11.76
CA LYS A 528 22.03 29.87 12.29
C LYS A 528 21.95 30.95 11.22
N LEU A 529 22.24 30.62 9.95
CA LEU A 529 22.28 31.56 8.83
C LEU A 529 20.93 31.63 8.10
N ALA A 530 20.69 32.73 7.36
CA ALA A 530 19.44 32.99 6.65
C ALA A 530 19.24 32.01 5.47
N ASN A 531 20.29 31.76 4.68
CA ASN A 531 20.35 30.68 3.70
C ASN A 531 21.41 29.65 4.11
N PRO A 532 21.01 28.53 4.78
CA PRO A 532 21.96 27.60 5.41
C PRO A 532 23.03 26.99 4.48
N LEU A 533 22.73 26.87 3.18
CA LEU A 533 23.63 26.31 2.16
C LEU A 533 24.45 27.37 1.41
N GLU A 534 23.88 28.54 1.14
CA GLU A 534 24.52 29.56 0.29
C GLU A 534 25.44 30.51 1.05
N ASP A 535 25.21 30.64 2.37
CA ASP A 535 25.94 31.54 3.27
C ASP A 535 27.03 30.81 4.08
N ALA A 536 27.24 29.51 3.85
CA ALA A 536 28.27 28.74 4.55
C ALA A 536 29.66 29.36 4.32
N ALA A 537 30.53 29.30 5.33
CA ALA A 537 31.83 29.97 5.30
C ALA A 537 32.68 29.57 4.08
N GLY A 538 32.67 28.28 3.72
CA GLY A 538 33.34 27.76 2.54
C GLY A 538 32.77 28.26 1.22
N VAL A 539 31.44 28.40 1.15
CA VAL A 539 30.74 28.91 -0.04
C VAL A 539 31.00 30.41 -0.22
N ALA A 540 31.01 31.18 0.87
CA ALA A 540 31.30 32.60 0.85
C ALA A 540 32.74 32.88 0.37
N GLU A 541 33.71 32.11 0.85
CA GLU A 541 35.11 32.25 0.41
C GLU A 541 35.30 31.79 -1.04
N ALA A 542 34.65 30.69 -1.45
CA ALA A 542 34.65 30.26 -2.84
C ALA A 542 34.08 31.34 -3.77
N LYS A 543 32.91 31.91 -3.43
CA LYS A 543 32.30 33.02 -4.19
C LYS A 543 33.21 34.25 -4.22
N ARG A 544 33.88 34.58 -3.12
CA ARG A 544 34.82 35.70 -3.05
C ARG A 544 36.00 35.53 -4.02
N ILE A 545 36.61 34.34 -4.04
CA ILE A 545 37.73 34.03 -4.94
C ILE A 545 37.26 34.00 -6.40
N LEU A 546 36.10 33.42 -6.66
CA LEU A 546 35.50 33.38 -8.00
C LEU A 546 35.10 34.78 -8.50
N ALA A 547 34.70 35.70 -7.63
CA ALA A 547 34.37 37.08 -8.00
C ALA A 547 35.60 37.97 -8.24
N ASN A 548 36.81 37.55 -7.83
CA ASN A 548 38.05 38.33 -7.98
C ASN A 548 39.02 37.67 -8.99
N PRO A 549 39.06 38.14 -10.25
CA PRO A 549 39.93 37.57 -11.29
C PRO A 549 41.44 37.67 -10.98
N ASP A 550 41.84 38.61 -10.11
CA ASP A 550 43.24 38.85 -9.76
C ASP A 550 43.76 37.94 -8.62
N ASP A 551 42.90 37.12 -7.99
CA ASP A 551 43.36 36.16 -6.97
C ASP A 551 44.16 35.01 -7.62
N PRO A 552 45.36 34.66 -7.12
CA PRO A 552 46.16 33.55 -7.66
C PRO A 552 45.41 32.22 -7.76
N HIS A 553 44.43 32.00 -6.87
CA HIS A 553 43.65 30.77 -6.80
C HIS A 553 42.37 30.82 -7.64
N HIS A 554 42.03 31.95 -8.27
CA HIS A 554 40.79 32.13 -9.04
C HIS A 554 40.58 31.02 -10.07
N LEU A 555 41.59 30.80 -10.92
CA LEU A 555 41.51 29.81 -11.99
C LEU A 555 41.40 28.38 -11.43
N GLU A 556 42.18 28.03 -10.42
CA GLU A 556 42.19 26.67 -9.85
C GLU A 556 40.87 26.36 -9.10
N VAL A 557 40.30 27.34 -8.40
CA VAL A 557 38.99 27.21 -7.74
C VAL A 557 37.87 27.07 -8.78
N LEU A 558 37.92 27.83 -9.88
CA LEU A 558 36.96 27.71 -10.98
C LEU A 558 37.03 26.31 -11.63
N TRP A 559 38.23 25.81 -11.93
CA TRP A 559 38.41 24.47 -12.47
C TRP A 559 37.96 23.38 -11.51
N PHE A 560 38.25 23.53 -10.21
CA PHE A 560 37.83 22.58 -9.20
C PHE A 560 36.30 22.41 -9.18
N PHE A 561 35.55 23.52 -9.08
CA PHE A 561 34.08 23.46 -9.06
C PHE A 561 33.47 23.09 -10.43
N ALA A 562 34.11 23.47 -11.54
CA ALA A 562 33.71 23.01 -12.87
C ALA A 562 33.87 21.49 -13.03
N ASN A 563 34.92 20.91 -12.47
CA ASN A 563 35.14 19.46 -12.47
C ASN A 563 34.10 18.73 -11.60
N LEU A 564 33.80 19.25 -10.41
CA LEU A 564 32.73 18.70 -9.56
C LEU A 564 31.36 18.72 -10.26
N ALA A 565 31.08 19.75 -11.07
CA ALA A 565 29.83 19.89 -11.83
C ALA A 565 29.80 19.14 -13.19
N THR A 566 30.91 18.54 -13.63
CA THR A 566 30.99 17.81 -14.91
C THR A 566 31.22 16.31 -14.73
N ASN A 567 32.07 15.92 -13.78
CA ASN A 567 32.53 14.55 -13.60
C ASN A 567 31.64 13.77 -12.62
N HIS A 568 30.41 13.46 -13.05
CA HIS A 568 29.44 12.70 -12.24
C HIS A 568 28.42 11.96 -13.11
N SER A 569 27.58 11.11 -12.50
CA SER A 569 26.46 10.42 -13.18
C SER A 569 25.08 11.03 -12.88
N VAL A 570 25.03 12.05 -12.03
CA VAL A 570 23.80 12.77 -11.60
C VAL A 570 22.97 13.31 -12.77
N GLN A 571 21.65 13.12 -12.66
CA GLN A 571 20.61 13.62 -13.55
C GLN A 571 19.93 14.85 -12.94
N VAL A 572 19.33 15.67 -13.81
CA VAL A 572 18.63 16.90 -13.41
C VAL A 572 17.14 16.71 -13.65
N GLU A 573 16.34 16.88 -12.61
CA GLU A 573 14.89 16.93 -12.69
C GLU A 573 14.37 18.32 -12.29
N GLY A 574 13.42 18.86 -13.06
CA GLY A 574 12.73 20.12 -12.76
C GLY A 574 12.72 21.16 -13.89
N SER A 575 11.68 22.00 -13.91
CA SER A 575 11.57 23.19 -14.77
C SER A 575 12.22 24.42 -14.13
N ASP A 576 12.66 25.38 -14.95
CA ASP A 576 13.48 26.54 -14.60
C ASP A 576 13.16 27.20 -13.23
N GLY A 577 14.16 27.17 -12.34
CA GLY A 577 14.16 27.84 -11.03
C GLY A 577 14.71 26.96 -9.91
N ASP A 578 14.21 25.73 -9.79
CA ASP A 578 14.58 24.80 -8.70
C ASP A 578 14.94 23.41 -9.25
N LYS A 579 16.14 23.33 -9.83
CA LYS A 579 16.70 22.08 -10.36
C LYS A 579 17.08 21.17 -9.20
N LYS A 580 16.43 20.01 -9.13
CA LYS A 580 16.79 18.92 -8.22
C LYS A 580 17.75 17.97 -8.92
N PHE A 581 18.73 17.51 -8.15
CA PHE A 581 19.77 16.61 -8.61
C PHE A 581 19.52 15.22 -8.04
N GLU A 582 19.40 14.24 -8.93
CA GLU A 582 19.21 12.84 -8.56
C GLU A 582 20.36 12.00 -9.12
N GLY A 583 20.99 11.21 -8.27
CA GLY A 583 22.15 10.40 -8.64
C GLY A 583 22.12 9.00 -8.04
N SER A 584 22.93 8.11 -8.59
CA SER A 584 23.11 6.75 -8.06
C SER A 584 23.88 6.74 -6.74
N SER A 585 24.77 7.71 -6.54
CA SER A 585 25.51 7.92 -5.29
C SER A 585 25.12 9.27 -4.68
N ALA A 586 24.85 9.27 -3.36
CA ALA A 586 24.57 10.50 -2.61
C ALA A 586 25.79 11.43 -2.56
N ASP A 587 27.01 10.89 -2.67
CA ASP A 587 28.25 11.67 -2.67
C ASP A 587 28.35 12.54 -3.93
N GLU A 588 28.02 11.97 -5.10
CA GLU A 588 28.01 12.73 -6.36
C GLU A 588 26.99 13.86 -6.33
N VAL A 589 25.81 13.63 -5.74
CA VAL A 589 24.79 14.66 -5.57
C VAL A 589 25.32 15.79 -4.69
N ALA A 590 25.99 15.47 -3.58
CA ALA A 590 26.58 16.46 -2.68
C ALA A 590 27.67 17.31 -3.36
N PHE A 591 28.45 16.73 -4.28
CA PHE A 591 29.44 17.48 -5.06
C PHE A 591 28.79 18.49 -6.03
N VAL A 592 27.73 18.07 -6.73
CA VAL A 592 27.01 18.94 -7.66
C VAL A 592 26.28 20.05 -6.90
N ASP A 593 25.71 19.75 -5.74
CA ASP A 593 25.09 20.75 -4.86
C ASP A 593 26.11 21.79 -4.36
N ALA A 594 27.32 21.35 -3.98
CA ALA A 594 28.39 22.25 -3.56
C ALA A 594 28.86 23.16 -4.72
N ALA A 595 28.97 22.63 -5.93
CA ALA A 595 29.30 23.41 -7.12
C ALA A 595 28.21 24.45 -7.45
N LYS A 596 26.94 24.05 -7.38
CA LYS A 596 25.79 24.97 -7.54
C LYS A 596 25.86 26.09 -6.49
N ALA A 597 26.11 25.76 -5.23
CA ALA A 597 26.22 26.74 -4.15
C ALA A 597 27.38 27.72 -4.38
N ALA A 598 28.52 27.27 -4.92
CA ALA A 598 29.67 28.10 -5.28
C ALA A 598 29.44 28.99 -6.53
N GLY A 599 28.34 28.78 -7.28
CA GLY A 599 27.97 29.57 -8.47
C GLY A 599 28.17 28.86 -9.82
N VAL A 600 28.57 27.59 -9.81
CA VAL A 600 28.76 26.75 -11.00
C VAL A 600 27.59 25.77 -11.12
N THR A 601 26.62 26.05 -11.99
CA THR A 601 25.38 25.26 -12.07
C THR A 601 25.40 24.28 -13.24
N PHE A 602 25.24 22.98 -12.96
CA PHE A 602 25.01 21.96 -13.98
C PHE A 602 23.57 22.05 -14.51
N THR A 603 23.40 22.20 -15.83
CA THR A 603 22.07 22.47 -16.40
C THR A 603 21.41 21.28 -17.06
N SER A 604 22.15 20.54 -17.88
CA SER A 604 21.61 19.45 -18.71
C SER A 604 22.73 18.62 -19.31
N ARG A 605 22.41 17.35 -19.61
CA ARG A 605 23.28 16.44 -20.36
C ARG A 605 22.70 16.18 -21.74
N THR A 606 23.50 16.38 -22.78
CA THR A 606 23.09 16.13 -24.17
C THR A 606 23.96 15.02 -24.77
N ARG A 607 23.32 14.03 -25.39
CA ARG A 607 24.04 12.97 -26.11
C ARG A 607 24.59 13.54 -27.42
N VAL A 608 25.88 13.36 -27.67
CA VAL A 608 26.49 13.82 -28.94
C VAL A 608 26.24 12.75 -30.01
N PRO A 609 25.54 13.04 -31.11
CA PRO A 609 25.35 12.09 -32.20
C PRO A 609 26.67 11.91 -32.98
N GLY A 610 27.16 10.67 -33.14
CA GLY A 610 28.26 10.35 -34.07
C GLY A 610 29.48 9.62 -33.52
N SER A 611 29.60 9.34 -32.22
CA SER A 611 30.68 8.49 -31.69
C SER A 611 30.37 7.01 -31.94
N SER A 612 31.19 6.34 -32.75
CA SER A 612 31.09 4.93 -33.13
C SER A 612 31.02 4.00 -31.92
N ALA A 613 30.11 3.03 -31.96
CA ALA A 613 29.75 2.10 -30.88
C ALA A 613 30.86 1.16 -30.35
N SER A 614 32.11 1.30 -30.80
CA SER A 614 33.25 0.52 -30.31
C SER A 614 34.08 1.24 -29.24
N ALA A 615 33.82 2.51 -28.95
CA ALA A 615 34.37 3.26 -27.83
C ALA A 615 33.23 4.07 -27.18
N GLY A 616 33.16 4.08 -25.85
CA GLY A 616 32.03 4.55 -25.04
C GLY A 616 31.30 5.82 -25.54
N SER A 617 29.99 5.89 -25.28
CA SER A 617 29.14 6.98 -25.74
C SER A 617 29.60 8.34 -25.20
N SER A 618 30.07 9.21 -26.09
CA SER A 618 30.41 10.60 -25.74
C SER A 618 29.14 11.38 -25.33
N THR A 619 29.18 12.02 -24.17
CA THR A 619 28.06 12.80 -23.60
C THR A 619 28.54 14.18 -23.19
N ALA A 620 27.94 15.24 -23.72
CA ALA A 620 28.32 16.62 -23.39
C ALA A 620 27.49 17.15 -22.21
N GLY A 621 28.14 17.72 -21.21
CA GLY A 621 27.50 18.45 -20.11
C GLY A 621 27.43 19.95 -20.39
N CYS A 622 26.34 20.61 -20.02
CA CYS A 622 26.25 22.07 -20.06
C CYS A 622 26.33 22.64 -18.65
N ILE A 623 27.16 23.67 -18.45
CA ILE A 623 27.30 24.39 -17.18
C ILE A 623 27.00 25.87 -17.42
N CYS A 624 26.42 26.52 -16.41
CA CYS A 624 26.26 27.96 -16.38
C CYS A 624 27.08 28.54 -15.22
N PHE A 625 27.87 29.58 -15.51
CA PHE A 625 28.62 30.37 -14.54
C PHE A 625 28.31 31.85 -14.77
N GLU A 626 27.88 32.57 -13.75
CA GLU A 626 27.51 34.01 -13.82
C GLU A 626 26.55 34.39 -14.96
N GLY A 627 25.59 33.52 -15.30
CA GLY A 627 24.65 33.75 -16.41
C GLY A 627 25.25 33.55 -17.81
N THR A 628 26.55 33.26 -17.91
CA THR A 628 27.20 32.86 -19.16
C THR A 628 27.11 31.34 -19.31
N LEU A 629 26.58 30.90 -20.45
CA LEU A 629 26.38 29.48 -20.74
C LEU A 629 27.66 28.91 -21.34
N LEU A 630 28.47 28.27 -20.50
CA LEU A 630 29.72 27.61 -20.89
C LEU A 630 29.40 26.17 -21.32
N ARG A 631 29.57 25.88 -22.62
CA ARG A 631 29.48 24.52 -23.13
C ARG A 631 30.83 23.84 -22.97
N ILE A 632 30.92 22.97 -21.96
CA ILE A 632 32.12 22.15 -21.74
C ILE A 632 31.89 20.79 -22.40
N LEU A 633 32.70 20.47 -23.40
CA LEU A 633 32.65 19.15 -24.02
C LEU A 633 33.44 18.18 -23.13
N VAL A 634 32.72 17.32 -22.40
CA VAL A 634 33.33 16.26 -21.61
C VAL A 634 33.24 14.98 -22.44
N VAL A 635 34.38 14.43 -22.88
CA VAL A 635 34.38 13.14 -23.58
C VAL A 635 34.46 12.04 -22.53
N ILE A 636 33.30 11.57 -22.08
CA ILE A 636 33.21 10.48 -21.10
C ILE A 636 33.39 9.13 -21.82
N GLN A 637 34.59 8.54 -21.77
CA GLN A 637 34.73 7.09 -21.81
C GLN A 637 34.38 6.56 -20.42
N GLY A 638 33.08 6.38 -20.17
CA GLY A 638 32.59 6.01 -18.85
C GLY A 638 32.94 4.56 -18.52
N PHE A 639 33.97 4.35 -17.71
CA PHE A 639 34.11 3.12 -16.96
C PHE A 639 33.23 3.22 -15.71
N PRO A 640 32.17 2.39 -15.58
CA PRO A 640 31.35 2.41 -14.38
C PRO A 640 32.19 2.01 -13.17
N PHE A 641 31.95 2.64 -12.02
CA PHE A 641 32.59 2.26 -10.76
C PHE A 641 32.26 0.79 -10.45
N GLN A 642 33.28 -0.08 -10.45
CA GLN A 642 33.14 -1.50 -10.14
C GLN A 642 33.86 -1.84 -8.84
N THR A 643 33.13 -2.40 -7.88
CA THR A 643 33.71 -2.95 -6.65
C THR A 643 34.22 -4.36 -6.92
N ASN A 644 35.47 -4.53 -7.36
CA ASN A 644 36.07 -5.86 -7.51
C ASN A 644 36.91 -6.24 -6.27
N PRO A 645 36.50 -7.23 -5.46
CA PRO A 645 37.19 -7.57 -4.20
C PRO A 645 38.59 -8.18 -4.40
N ALA A 646 38.91 -8.70 -5.59
CA ALA A 646 40.23 -9.27 -5.88
C ALA A 646 41.36 -8.23 -6.10
N GLN A 647 41.02 -6.94 -6.15
CA GLN A 647 41.96 -5.82 -6.37
C GLN A 647 41.95 -4.79 -5.24
N GLN A 648 41.65 -5.22 -4.00
CA GLN A 648 41.64 -4.31 -2.84
C GLN A 648 42.98 -3.65 -2.48
N ASN A 649 44.09 -3.97 -3.17
CA ASN A 649 45.41 -3.37 -2.91
C ASN A 649 46.05 -2.65 -4.11
N LEU A 650 45.37 -2.51 -5.24
CA LEU A 650 45.93 -1.81 -6.40
C LEU A 650 44.79 -1.32 -7.31
N LEU A 651 44.15 -0.23 -6.91
CA LEU A 651 43.31 0.64 -7.75
C LEU A 651 42.90 1.89 -6.93
N ALA A 652 43.91 2.68 -6.57
CA ALA A 652 43.75 4.14 -6.45
C ALA A 652 43.85 4.82 -7.84
N GLU A 653 43.91 4.03 -8.92
CA GLU A 653 43.94 4.47 -10.32
C GLU A 653 42.55 4.33 -10.97
N ALA A 654 41.54 5.03 -10.46
CA ALA A 654 40.28 5.19 -11.19
C ALA A 654 39.55 6.48 -10.82
N LEU A 655 40.30 7.57 -10.58
CA LEU A 655 39.76 8.90 -10.81
C LEU A 655 40.05 9.20 -12.28
N CYS A 656 38.99 9.11 -13.08
CA CYS A 656 38.94 9.37 -14.52
C CYS A 656 40.04 10.34 -14.99
N SER A 657 41.01 9.88 -15.77
CA SER A 657 41.79 10.77 -16.63
C SER A 657 40.87 11.25 -17.75
N GLN A 658 40.14 12.34 -17.49
CA GLN A 658 39.29 13.00 -18.48
C GLN A 658 40.05 14.16 -19.13
N GLU A 659 40.07 14.19 -20.47
CA GLU A 659 40.39 15.41 -21.21
C GLU A 659 39.18 16.34 -21.12
N VAL A 660 39.32 17.41 -20.34
CA VAL A 660 38.34 18.51 -20.36
C VAL A 660 38.83 19.54 -21.37
N VAL A 661 38.21 19.55 -22.56
CA VAL A 661 38.47 20.58 -23.58
C VAL A 661 37.35 21.62 -23.51
N VAL A 662 37.67 22.78 -22.92
CA VAL A 662 36.76 23.93 -22.92
C VAL A 662 37.00 24.75 -24.18
N GLN A 663 36.01 24.81 -25.07
CA GLN A 663 36.01 25.78 -26.17
C GLN A 663 35.22 27.02 -25.77
N GLY A 664 35.93 28.03 -25.25
CA GLY A 664 35.41 29.40 -25.11
C GLY A 664 35.85 30.29 -26.28
N PRO A 665 35.18 31.43 -26.53
CA PRO A 665 35.66 32.41 -27.49
C PRO A 665 36.91 33.11 -26.92
N GLY A 666 38.10 32.54 -27.17
CA GLY A 666 39.38 33.26 -26.98
C GLY A 666 40.49 32.58 -26.17
N SER A 667 40.33 31.37 -25.62
CA SER A 667 41.43 30.68 -24.90
C SER A 667 41.46 29.18 -25.21
N SER A 668 42.61 28.70 -25.70
CA SER A 668 42.91 27.29 -25.95
C SER A 668 43.94 26.80 -24.93
N GLU A 669 43.51 26.59 -23.68
CA GLU A 669 44.34 25.91 -22.69
C GLU A 669 43.66 24.62 -22.23
N SER A 670 44.36 23.51 -22.44
CA SER A 670 44.01 22.18 -21.98
C SER A 670 44.86 21.87 -20.75
N LYS A 671 44.25 21.79 -19.56
CA LYS A 671 44.90 21.28 -18.34
C LYS A 671 44.33 19.91 -17.99
N PHE A 672 45.22 19.02 -17.58
CA PHE A 672 44.89 17.68 -17.07
C PHE A 672 44.95 17.74 -15.55
N LEU A 673 43.86 17.35 -14.88
CA LEU A 673 43.89 17.08 -13.44
C LEU A 673 43.19 15.75 -13.18
N VAL A 674 43.92 14.86 -12.52
CA VAL A 674 43.41 13.62 -11.94
C VAL A 674 43.05 13.97 -10.50
N LEU A 675 41.79 13.79 -10.13
CA LEU A 675 41.37 13.91 -8.72
C LEU A 675 42.03 12.81 -7.87
#